data_AF-A0A935I4L0-F1
#
_entry.id   AF-A0A935I4L0-F1
#
_cell.length_a   1.000
_cell.length_b   1.000
_cell.length_c   1.000
_cell.angle_alpha   90.00
_cell.angle_beta   90.00
_cell.angle_gamma   90.00
#
_symmetry.space_group_name_H-M   'P 1'
#
loop_
_entity.id
_entity.type
_entity.pdbx_description
1 polymer ?
#
loop_
_entity_poly.entity_id
_entity_poly.type
_entity_poly.pdbx_seq_one_letter_code
_entity_poly.pdbx_strand_id
1 'polypeptide(L)'
;MRLTISFFCLLVFVSSLYSQHSVARIWNEAQLSAIRKDLGRPTVQARNLFHVSIAMYDAWAVFDTIAETYLLGKNVQGFECPFNGFTIPTDINKARDEAISYAAYKLLHQKYKRSPNYLTETKYKFNALFNSLGYDTTFTSMDYSTGSAAALGNYIAQCVIDYGMQDGANEANNYANSFYQVSNPPLVVAQPGNPRISNPNRWQPLTLEIFIDQNGNVIPGNTPGFLSPEWGKVNPFALDLNTRKRYVRNNSGYFVYHDPGAPPYLDTSMITPKSEEYQWNFGLVASWSGHLDPKDSVMWDISPASSGNIQHYPTNPSEYKDFYNFNEGGDPGKGYSVNPKTGLPYTPQIVPRGDYTRALAEFWADGPNSETPPGHWFTVFNYVSDHPDTKKHFNGKGPILSDLEWDIKGYLTLGGGVHDAAITAWAMKGWYDYVRPISSIRKMSDLGQSSDTLLPRYHPGGIKLVPGHIELVQMGDSLAGPNNINVNKIKLYAWRGSNFITNPLTDEAGTGWILAENWVPYQRPTFVTPPFAGYISGHSTFSRTSAEILTEFTGDPYFPGGMSQFQVKKNEFLVFEDGPSVDLTLQWATYRDASDQCSLSRIWGGIHPPVDDIPGRFIGMEISKESFTKAKNLFYNDDDQDGYYSYEDCDDHNDQIHPGVIEICDGLDNDCDGMIDDSLSLYRYFKDADGDGFGDLSQFVDTCRNIVLAGYVINYLDCNDNNPNANPGAIEVCDGIDNDCDGMIDDSLKIYHYYPDLDHDGFGDGTLGFDTCVVPPFEGFVFDHSDCDDNNSLINPLAIEKCDLIDNDCDGLIDDSLRIFRYYLDADGDGYGNPTLLIDTCAPNTFGLYVENDLDCNDNDSKINPGSPEVCDGIDNNCDGKIDNNLQQFRFYQDKDGDGFGNINIFFDVCVNTPIQGFVMDFTDCDDSNKNINPIATEICDGMDNNCDGEVDETFLHYRYYQDVDKDGYGDVIHFVDVCNSSPITGYVNDSTDCNDLNPFIFPNASELCDGFDNDCDGLIDESLKKIRYYLDKDRDGFGSKNNFIDTCFEDGIYGYVENELDCDDLNPAIHPGAKEKLDSIDNDCNGLIDENIVNNQELYANTIQVYPNPFQNSLSIYSTLILNIVYKIYDINGNLVSHDYLVLGNKTKNINLEHLNSGVYMIMLSDENNQLISQKRIVKIN
;
A
#
# COMPACT_ATOMS: atom_id res chain seq x y z
N MET A 1 -32.21 -1.26 15.32
CA MET A 1 -32.18 -2.67 14.86
C MET A 1 -32.87 -2.76 13.48
N ARG A 2 -32.15 -2.49 12.41
CA ARG A 2 -32.53 -2.89 11.04
C ARG A 2 -31.54 -3.99 10.65
N LEU A 3 -32.02 -5.22 10.47
CA LEU A 3 -31.25 -6.28 9.84
C LEU A 3 -31.04 -5.90 8.37
N THR A 4 -29.83 -5.52 7.99
CA THR A 4 -29.40 -5.48 6.59
C THR A 4 -28.58 -6.73 6.32
N ILE A 5 -29.23 -7.68 5.66
CA ILE A 5 -28.57 -8.74 4.89
C ILE A 5 -27.99 -8.02 3.67
N SER A 6 -26.70 -7.67 3.68
CA SER A 6 -26.00 -7.23 2.48
C SER A 6 -25.73 -8.45 1.60
N PHE A 7 -26.71 -8.75 0.74
CA PHE A 7 -26.55 -9.66 -0.37
C PHE A 7 -25.91 -8.91 -1.54
N PHE A 8 -24.90 -9.54 -2.14
CA PHE A 8 -24.31 -9.30 -3.46
C PHE A 8 -25.21 -8.49 -4.44
N CYS A 9 -24.68 -7.44 -5.04
CA CYS A 9 -25.17 -6.95 -6.34
C CYS A 9 -24.01 -6.65 -7.29
N LEU A 10 -24.08 -7.34 -8.42
CA LEU A 10 -23.14 -7.44 -9.53
C LEU A 10 -23.01 -6.15 -10.35
N LEU A 11 -21.81 -5.94 -10.89
CA LEU A 11 -21.55 -5.20 -12.14
C LEU A 11 -22.01 -6.02 -13.37
N VAL A 12 -22.47 -5.32 -14.40
CA VAL A 12 -23.26 -5.83 -15.54
C VAL A 12 -22.45 -6.68 -16.55
N PHE A 13 -22.93 -7.91 -16.76
CA PHE A 13 -22.89 -8.81 -17.93
C PHE A 13 -21.73 -8.73 -18.96
N VAL A 14 -20.74 -9.61 -18.77
CA VAL A 14 -20.36 -10.59 -19.80
C VAL A 14 -20.57 -11.96 -19.16
N SER A 15 -21.34 -12.83 -19.81
CA SER A 15 -21.56 -14.20 -19.35
C SER A 15 -20.26 -15.00 -19.43
N SER A 16 -19.50 -15.04 -18.33
CA SER A 16 -18.35 -15.93 -18.14
C SER A 16 -18.69 -16.99 -17.10
N LEU A 17 -18.37 -18.25 -17.42
CA LEU A 17 -18.47 -19.41 -16.53
C LEU A 17 -17.82 -19.08 -15.17
N TYR A 18 -18.53 -19.28 -14.07
CA TYR A 18 -17.91 -19.19 -12.73
C TYR A 18 -16.82 -20.26 -12.62
N SER A 19 -15.57 -19.85 -12.40
CA SER A 19 -14.52 -20.77 -11.96
C SER A 19 -14.88 -21.30 -10.57
N GLN A 20 -14.67 -22.59 -10.34
CA GLN A 20 -14.86 -23.22 -9.04
C GLN A 20 -13.62 -22.90 -8.19
N HIS A 21 -13.77 -22.09 -7.14
CA HIS A 21 -12.67 -21.78 -6.21
C HIS A 21 -12.00 -23.05 -5.67
N SER A 22 -10.67 -23.00 -5.49
CA SER A 22 -9.91 -24.10 -4.90
C SER A 22 -10.35 -24.38 -3.45
N VAL A 23 -10.07 -25.59 -2.95
CA VAL A 23 -10.37 -25.92 -1.55
C VAL A 23 -9.61 -25.03 -0.57
N ALA A 24 -8.38 -24.62 -0.91
CA ALA A 24 -7.57 -23.73 -0.09
C ALA A 24 -8.20 -22.34 0.01
N ARG A 25 -8.64 -21.79 -1.14
CA ARG A 25 -9.38 -20.53 -1.24
C ARG A 25 -10.64 -20.52 -0.39
N ILE A 26 -11.39 -21.62 -0.39
CA ILE A 26 -12.63 -21.76 0.39
C ILE A 26 -12.34 -21.81 1.90
N TRP A 27 -11.32 -22.54 2.35
CA TRP A 27 -10.93 -22.57 3.77
C TRP A 27 -10.33 -21.25 4.24
N ASN A 28 -9.61 -20.54 3.37
CA ASN A 28 -9.12 -19.20 3.67
C ASN A 28 -10.27 -18.23 3.92
N GLU A 29 -11.35 -18.22 3.12
CA GLU A 29 -12.54 -17.40 3.41
C GLU A 29 -13.21 -17.78 4.73
N ALA A 30 -13.27 -19.07 5.05
CA ALA A 30 -13.79 -19.50 6.33
C ALA A 30 -12.95 -18.93 7.48
N GLN A 31 -11.62 -18.92 7.33
CA GLN A 31 -10.70 -18.31 8.28
C GLN A 31 -10.88 -16.79 8.37
N LEU A 32 -10.90 -16.07 7.25
CA LEU A 32 -11.13 -14.62 7.22
C LEU A 32 -12.48 -14.28 7.88
N SER A 33 -13.54 -15.02 7.57
CA SER A 33 -14.84 -14.88 8.25
C SER A 33 -14.75 -15.14 9.76
N ALA A 34 -13.87 -16.01 10.23
CA ALA A 34 -13.67 -16.25 11.66
C ALA A 34 -12.90 -15.09 12.32
N ILE A 35 -11.93 -14.48 11.62
CA ILE A 35 -11.20 -13.31 12.12
C ILE A 35 -12.15 -12.12 12.33
N ARG A 36 -13.06 -11.86 11.38
CA ARG A 36 -14.11 -10.81 11.50
C ARG A 36 -15.02 -10.98 12.71
N LYS A 37 -15.03 -12.17 13.32
CA LYS A 37 -15.86 -12.53 14.48
C LYS A 37 -15.04 -12.82 15.73
N ASP A 38 -13.73 -12.63 15.68
CA ASP A 38 -12.81 -12.80 16.81
C ASP A 38 -12.39 -11.46 17.42
N LEU A 39 -11.57 -11.49 18.46
CA LEU A 39 -10.94 -10.31 19.05
C LEU A 39 -9.93 -9.68 18.07
N GLY A 40 -9.88 -8.35 18.05
CA GLY A 40 -8.92 -7.54 17.27
C GLY A 40 -7.48 -7.70 17.75
N ARG A 41 -6.79 -8.76 17.33
CA ARG A 41 -5.45 -9.16 17.81
C ARG A 41 -4.49 -9.43 16.63
N PRO A 42 -3.93 -8.39 16.00
CA PRO A 42 -3.18 -8.55 14.74
C PRO A 42 -2.06 -9.59 14.79
N THR A 43 -1.32 -9.66 15.91
CA THR A 43 -0.25 -10.66 16.12
C THR A 43 -0.77 -12.10 16.10
N VAL A 44 -1.89 -12.35 16.77
CA VAL A 44 -2.52 -13.66 16.85
C VAL A 44 -3.11 -14.05 15.51
N GLN A 45 -3.72 -13.10 14.78
CA GLN A 45 -4.32 -13.37 13.47
C GLN A 45 -3.27 -13.63 12.38
N ALA A 46 -2.18 -12.85 12.33
CA ALA A 46 -1.05 -13.10 11.43
C ALA A 46 -0.50 -14.52 11.62
N ARG A 47 -0.30 -14.91 12.89
CA ARG A 47 0.13 -16.26 13.24
C ARG A 47 -0.88 -17.34 12.87
N ASN A 48 -2.18 -17.12 13.08
CA ASN A 48 -3.21 -18.08 12.70
C ASN A 48 -3.27 -18.27 11.18
N LEU A 49 -3.15 -17.20 10.39
CA LEU A 49 -3.06 -17.25 8.93
C LEU A 49 -1.86 -18.09 8.48
N PHE A 50 -0.70 -17.87 9.08
CA PHE A 50 0.49 -18.67 8.83
C PHE A 50 0.31 -20.16 9.18
N HIS A 51 -0.19 -20.47 10.37
CA HIS A 51 -0.37 -21.86 10.81
C HIS A 51 -1.32 -22.65 9.90
N VAL A 52 -2.42 -22.03 9.47
CA VAL A 52 -3.36 -22.67 8.55
C VAL A 52 -2.71 -22.84 7.18
N SER A 53 -1.94 -21.85 6.72
CA SER A 53 -1.19 -21.95 5.47
C SER A 53 -0.16 -23.09 5.49
N ILE A 54 0.58 -23.29 6.60
CA ILE A 54 1.45 -24.46 6.80
C ILE A 54 0.65 -25.76 6.68
N ALA A 55 -0.48 -25.87 7.38
CA ALA A 55 -1.26 -27.10 7.42
C ALA A 55 -1.80 -27.48 6.04
N MET A 56 -2.27 -26.49 5.26
CA MET A 56 -2.74 -26.72 3.90
C MET A 56 -1.57 -27.02 2.94
N TYR A 57 -0.44 -26.30 3.08
CA TYR A 57 0.75 -26.51 2.27
C TYR A 57 1.36 -27.89 2.48
N ASP A 58 1.62 -28.32 3.71
CA ASP A 58 2.17 -29.65 3.99
C ASP A 58 1.21 -30.76 3.51
N ALA A 59 -0.10 -30.55 3.60
CA ALA A 59 -1.09 -31.49 3.09
C ALA A 59 -1.07 -31.58 1.54
N TRP A 60 -0.68 -30.51 0.85
CA TRP A 60 -0.51 -30.49 -0.61
C TRP A 60 0.84 -31.07 -1.04
N ALA A 61 1.94 -30.64 -0.38
CA ALA A 61 3.32 -30.97 -0.71
C ALA A 61 3.65 -32.46 -0.55
N VAL A 62 2.99 -33.19 0.36
CA VAL A 62 3.15 -34.66 0.48
C VAL A 62 2.85 -35.41 -0.82
N PHE A 63 2.00 -34.85 -1.67
CA PHE A 63 1.62 -35.45 -2.95
C PHE A 63 2.42 -34.87 -4.12
N ASP A 64 3.27 -33.88 -3.87
CA ASP A 64 4.12 -33.25 -4.88
C ASP A 64 5.47 -33.96 -4.98
N THR A 65 6.09 -33.92 -6.16
CA THR A 65 7.38 -34.58 -6.42
C THR A 65 8.57 -33.64 -6.27
N ILE A 66 8.33 -32.32 -6.29
CA ILE A 66 9.38 -31.29 -6.24
C ILE A 66 9.34 -30.61 -4.88
N ALA A 67 8.15 -30.18 -4.44
CA ALA A 67 8.01 -29.36 -3.25
C ALA A 67 8.35 -30.11 -1.95
N GLU A 68 9.08 -29.44 -1.05
CA GLU A 68 9.34 -29.92 0.29
C GLU A 68 8.27 -29.47 1.29
N THR A 69 7.90 -30.34 2.23
CA THR A 69 7.08 -29.96 3.39
C THR A 69 7.82 -28.99 4.32
N TYR A 70 7.09 -28.11 4.98
CA TYR A 70 7.64 -27.17 5.97
C TYR A 70 7.81 -27.81 7.35
N LEU A 71 6.75 -28.40 7.91
CA LEU A 71 6.75 -28.93 9.28
C LEU A 71 6.79 -30.47 9.30
N LEU A 72 5.97 -31.11 8.47
CA LEU A 72 5.83 -32.56 8.40
C LEU A 72 7.15 -33.22 7.94
N GLY A 73 7.67 -34.15 8.73
CA GLY A 73 8.94 -34.83 8.46
C GLY A 73 10.19 -33.99 8.71
N LYS A 74 10.04 -32.74 9.19
CA LYS A 74 11.14 -31.79 9.37
C LYS A 74 11.36 -31.48 10.87
N ASN A 75 12.55 -30.95 11.17
CA ASN A 75 12.86 -30.34 12.47
C ASN A 75 12.84 -28.82 12.30
N VAL A 76 11.81 -28.16 12.85
CA VAL A 76 11.64 -26.72 12.76
C VAL A 76 11.87 -26.12 14.14
N GLN A 77 13.03 -25.47 14.31
CA GLN A 77 13.39 -24.72 15.53
C GLN A 77 13.24 -25.56 16.81
N GLY A 78 13.69 -26.83 16.73
CA GLY A 78 13.67 -27.77 17.85
C GLY A 78 12.35 -28.52 18.05
N PHE A 79 11.36 -28.33 17.16
CA PHE A 79 10.16 -29.15 17.11
C PHE A 79 10.24 -30.16 15.96
N GLU A 80 9.86 -31.41 16.22
CA GLU A 80 9.83 -32.48 15.23
C GLU A 80 8.40 -32.95 15.01
N CYS A 81 7.98 -33.08 13.75
CA CYS A 81 6.74 -33.75 13.35
C CYS A 81 7.10 -35.00 12.53
N PRO A 82 7.23 -36.19 13.13
CA PRO A 82 7.69 -37.38 12.42
C PRO A 82 6.80 -37.77 11.23
N PHE A 83 7.41 -38.15 10.11
CA PHE A 83 6.69 -38.60 8.92
C PHE A 83 7.30 -39.88 8.37
N ASN A 84 6.48 -40.93 8.26
CA ASN A 84 6.92 -42.26 7.82
C ASN A 84 6.61 -42.53 6.34
N GLY A 85 6.36 -41.49 5.55
CA GLY A 85 5.86 -41.59 4.18
C GLY A 85 4.36 -41.80 4.09
N PHE A 86 3.80 -41.57 2.91
CA PHE A 86 2.38 -41.72 2.62
C PHE A 86 2.18 -42.52 1.33
N THR A 87 1.20 -43.40 1.29
CA THR A 87 0.88 -44.16 0.07
C THR A 87 0.02 -43.29 -0.83
N ILE A 88 0.58 -42.87 -1.98
CA ILE A 88 -0.12 -42.01 -2.94
C ILE A 88 -1.30 -42.77 -3.57
N PRO A 89 -2.55 -42.28 -3.42
CA PRO A 89 -3.72 -42.89 -4.04
C PRO A 89 -3.79 -42.56 -5.53
N THR A 90 -4.66 -43.29 -6.26
CA THR A 90 -4.83 -43.09 -7.71
C THR A 90 -5.44 -41.75 -8.08
N ASP A 91 -6.30 -41.18 -7.23
CA ASP A 91 -6.92 -39.87 -7.42
C ASP A 91 -6.26 -38.87 -6.46
N ILE A 92 -5.17 -38.26 -6.95
CA ILE A 92 -4.33 -37.34 -6.16
C ILE A 92 -5.10 -36.07 -5.81
N ASN A 93 -5.86 -35.51 -6.75
CA ASN A 93 -6.56 -34.24 -6.55
C ASN A 93 -7.62 -34.37 -5.45
N LYS A 94 -8.42 -35.44 -5.48
CA LYS A 94 -9.40 -35.71 -4.43
C LYS A 94 -8.75 -35.95 -3.06
N ALA A 95 -7.60 -36.64 -3.04
CA ALA A 95 -6.87 -36.90 -1.81
C ALA A 95 -6.24 -35.62 -1.23
N ARG A 96 -5.69 -34.73 -2.07
CA ARG A 96 -5.22 -33.40 -1.67
C ARG A 96 -6.38 -32.60 -1.06
N ASP A 97 -7.52 -32.55 -1.73
CA ASP A 97 -8.70 -31.80 -1.23
C ASP A 97 -9.19 -32.31 0.14
N GLU A 98 -9.21 -33.64 0.31
CA GLU A 98 -9.59 -34.28 1.57
C GLU A 98 -8.56 -33.99 2.67
N ALA A 99 -7.26 -34.18 2.42
CA ALA A 99 -6.21 -33.92 3.41
C ALA A 99 -6.20 -32.44 3.85
N ILE A 100 -6.27 -31.51 2.90
CA ILE A 100 -6.33 -30.06 3.16
C ILE A 100 -7.57 -29.73 4.01
N SER A 101 -8.72 -30.28 3.66
CA SER A 101 -9.97 -29.99 4.38
C SER A 101 -9.96 -30.50 5.81
N TYR A 102 -9.50 -31.73 6.06
CA TYR A 102 -9.38 -32.26 7.41
C TYR A 102 -8.33 -31.49 8.23
N ALA A 103 -7.22 -31.08 7.59
CA ALA A 103 -6.20 -30.28 8.25
C ALA A 103 -6.73 -28.90 8.67
N ALA A 104 -7.31 -28.15 7.73
CA ALA A 104 -7.87 -26.83 7.97
C ALA A 104 -9.02 -26.88 8.99
N TYR A 105 -9.97 -27.80 8.84
CA TYR A 105 -11.11 -27.96 9.75
C TYR A 105 -10.67 -28.18 11.19
N LYS A 106 -9.80 -29.18 11.44
CA LYS A 106 -9.33 -29.49 12.80
C LYS A 106 -8.56 -28.32 13.41
N LEU A 107 -7.67 -27.69 12.64
CA LEU A 107 -6.83 -26.59 13.11
C LEU A 107 -7.65 -25.33 13.41
N LEU A 108 -8.57 -24.95 12.52
CA LEU A 108 -9.42 -23.77 12.69
C LEU A 108 -10.33 -23.90 13.92
N HIS A 109 -10.93 -25.08 14.15
CA HIS A 109 -11.67 -25.33 15.39
C HIS A 109 -10.80 -25.12 16.63
N GLN A 110 -9.54 -25.55 16.61
CA GLN A 110 -8.63 -25.37 17.73
C GLN A 110 -8.25 -23.90 17.94
N LYS A 111 -7.90 -23.16 16.87
CA LYS A 111 -7.45 -21.76 16.96
C LYS A 111 -8.56 -20.83 17.43
N TYR A 112 -9.77 -21.01 16.93
CA TYR A 112 -10.89 -20.12 17.24
C TYR A 112 -11.75 -20.58 18.42
N LYS A 113 -11.43 -21.69 19.11
CA LYS A 113 -12.25 -22.20 20.24
C LYS A 113 -12.48 -21.22 21.39
N ARG A 114 -11.57 -20.24 21.57
CA ARG A 114 -11.65 -19.19 22.60
C ARG A 114 -12.17 -17.86 22.05
N SER A 115 -12.56 -17.82 20.78
CA SER A 115 -13.15 -16.64 20.17
C SER A 115 -14.52 -16.33 20.77
N PRO A 116 -14.89 -15.04 20.98
CA PRO A 116 -16.19 -14.67 21.55
C PRO A 116 -17.39 -15.28 20.80
N ASN A 117 -17.32 -15.37 19.46
CA ASN A 117 -18.41 -15.84 18.62
C ASN A 117 -18.25 -17.30 18.15
N TYR A 118 -17.35 -18.07 18.77
CA TYR A 118 -17.09 -19.44 18.36
C TYR A 118 -18.32 -20.35 18.45
N LEU A 119 -18.98 -20.35 19.62
CA LEU A 119 -20.13 -21.22 19.89
C LEU A 119 -21.42 -20.74 19.21
N THR A 120 -21.48 -19.49 18.78
CA THR A 120 -22.67 -18.85 18.21
C THR A 120 -22.66 -18.85 16.68
N GLU A 121 -21.49 -18.67 16.04
CA GLU A 121 -21.40 -18.50 14.59
C GLU A 121 -20.27 -19.33 13.97
N THR A 122 -19.02 -19.09 14.37
CA THR A 122 -17.83 -19.62 13.68
C THR A 122 -17.80 -21.14 13.59
N LYS A 123 -18.15 -21.85 14.68
CA LYS A 123 -18.21 -23.32 14.70
C LYS A 123 -19.21 -23.87 13.67
N TYR A 124 -20.37 -23.23 13.53
CA TYR A 124 -21.41 -23.69 12.61
C TYR A 124 -21.00 -23.46 11.16
N LYS A 125 -20.32 -22.36 10.86
CA LYS A 125 -19.77 -22.08 9.51
C LYS A 125 -18.74 -23.14 9.10
N PHE A 126 -17.81 -23.49 9.99
CA PHE A 126 -16.84 -24.55 9.72
C PHE A 126 -17.51 -25.91 9.50
N ASN A 127 -18.45 -26.30 10.37
CA ASN A 127 -19.19 -27.54 10.21
C ASN A 127 -20.02 -27.58 8.91
N ALA A 128 -20.69 -26.48 8.57
CA ALA A 128 -21.50 -26.38 7.36
C ALA A 128 -20.63 -26.49 6.10
N LEU A 129 -19.49 -25.81 6.07
CA LEU A 129 -18.51 -25.92 4.99
C LEU A 129 -18.00 -27.36 4.87
N PHE A 130 -17.54 -27.96 5.97
CA PHE A 130 -17.00 -29.32 5.98
C PHE A 130 -18.02 -30.35 5.47
N ASN A 131 -19.27 -30.24 5.92
CA ASN A 131 -20.37 -31.09 5.45
C ASN A 131 -20.72 -30.84 3.98
N SER A 132 -20.65 -29.60 3.50
CA SER A 132 -20.93 -29.25 2.11
C SER A 132 -19.91 -29.83 1.14
N LEU A 133 -18.66 -30.02 1.60
CA LEU A 133 -17.60 -30.72 0.88
C LEU A 133 -17.74 -32.26 0.93
N GLY A 134 -18.72 -32.78 1.68
CA GLY A 134 -19.04 -34.20 1.77
C GLY A 134 -18.22 -35.01 2.78
N TYR A 135 -17.54 -34.34 3.72
CA TYR A 135 -16.67 -35.00 4.71
C TYR A 135 -17.35 -35.29 6.05
N ASP A 136 -16.85 -36.29 6.78
CA ASP A 136 -17.43 -36.78 8.03
C ASP A 136 -16.79 -36.10 9.26
N THR A 137 -17.54 -35.21 9.90
CA THR A 137 -17.11 -34.51 11.13
C THR A 137 -16.75 -35.44 12.31
N THR A 138 -17.15 -36.71 12.27
CA THR A 138 -16.87 -37.70 13.32
C THR A 138 -15.58 -38.48 13.08
N PHE A 139 -14.97 -38.37 11.90
CA PHE A 139 -13.71 -39.05 11.59
C PHE A 139 -12.51 -38.29 12.16
N THR A 140 -11.92 -38.82 13.24
CA THR A 140 -10.80 -38.17 13.96
C THR A 140 -9.51 -38.98 13.96
N SER A 141 -9.43 -40.06 13.18
CA SER A 141 -8.21 -40.87 13.09
C SER A 141 -7.04 -40.01 12.62
N MET A 142 -5.85 -40.28 13.16
CA MET A 142 -4.56 -39.71 12.69
C MET A 142 -3.65 -40.78 12.12
N ASP A 143 -4.12 -42.03 12.03
CA ASP A 143 -3.35 -43.13 11.47
C ASP A 143 -3.47 -43.14 9.94
N TYR A 144 -2.50 -42.49 9.29
CA TYR A 144 -2.38 -42.40 7.84
C TYR A 144 -1.62 -43.56 7.21
N SER A 145 -1.14 -44.53 8.00
CA SER A 145 -0.33 -45.66 7.50
C SER A 145 -1.05 -46.54 6.46
N THR A 146 -2.37 -46.44 6.41
CA THR A 146 -3.25 -47.16 5.47
C THR A 146 -3.53 -46.38 4.18
N GLY A 147 -2.93 -45.19 3.99
CA GLY A 147 -3.16 -44.31 2.84
C GLY A 147 -4.42 -43.43 2.97
N SER A 148 -4.95 -43.22 4.18
CA SER A 148 -6.10 -42.34 4.41
C SER A 148 -5.70 -40.86 4.40
N ALA A 149 -6.14 -40.11 3.39
CA ALA A 149 -5.89 -38.67 3.28
C ALA A 149 -6.56 -37.86 4.40
N ALA A 150 -7.78 -38.24 4.80
CA ALA A 150 -8.44 -37.67 5.99
C ALA A 150 -7.60 -37.83 7.27
N ALA A 151 -7.00 -39.01 7.47
CA ALA A 151 -6.15 -39.26 8.64
C ALA A 151 -4.83 -38.49 8.56
N LEU A 152 -4.26 -38.33 7.36
CA LEU A 152 -3.09 -37.49 7.12
C LEU A 152 -3.38 -36.03 7.47
N GLY A 153 -4.50 -35.47 6.99
CA GLY A 153 -4.92 -34.09 7.31
C GLY A 153 -5.10 -33.88 8.82
N ASN A 154 -5.76 -34.80 9.51
CA ASN A 154 -5.91 -34.78 10.97
C ASN A 154 -4.55 -34.83 11.72
N TYR A 155 -3.59 -35.58 11.19
CA TYR A 155 -2.23 -35.68 11.75
C TYR A 155 -1.45 -34.37 11.55
N ILE A 156 -1.45 -33.82 10.34
CA ILE A 156 -0.79 -32.53 10.02
C ILE A 156 -1.33 -31.42 10.90
N ALA A 157 -2.64 -31.30 11.03
CA ALA A 157 -3.25 -30.33 11.94
C ALA A 157 -2.79 -30.53 13.40
N GLN A 158 -2.64 -31.78 13.85
CA GLN A 158 -2.12 -32.05 15.20
C GLN A 158 -0.69 -31.54 15.36
N CYS A 159 0.19 -31.80 14.39
CA CYS A 159 1.56 -31.29 14.43
C CYS A 159 1.61 -29.76 14.51
N VAL A 160 0.81 -29.05 13.71
CA VAL A 160 0.76 -27.58 13.74
C VAL A 160 0.19 -27.05 15.08
N ILE A 161 -0.78 -27.76 15.67
CA ILE A 161 -1.31 -27.43 17.00
C ILE A 161 -0.20 -27.58 18.06
N ASP A 162 0.53 -28.69 18.03
CA ASP A 162 1.56 -29.01 19.02
C ASP A 162 2.76 -28.07 18.89
N TYR A 163 3.20 -27.78 17.66
CA TYR A 163 4.20 -26.74 17.37
C TYR A 163 3.79 -25.39 17.98
N GLY A 164 2.54 -24.98 17.75
CA GLY A 164 2.02 -23.73 18.26
C GLY A 164 1.85 -23.63 19.78
N MET A 165 1.97 -24.73 20.52
CA MET A 165 1.96 -24.68 21.99
C MET A 165 3.32 -24.34 22.59
N GLN A 166 4.40 -24.43 21.79
CA GLN A 166 5.78 -24.24 22.25
C GLN A 166 6.58 -23.22 21.43
N ASP A 167 5.97 -22.58 20.45
CA ASP A 167 6.60 -21.61 19.55
C ASP A 167 6.88 -20.23 20.16
N GLY A 168 6.71 -20.06 21.48
CA GLY A 168 6.94 -18.80 22.18
C GLY A 168 5.75 -17.84 22.26
N ALA A 169 4.60 -18.13 21.62
CA ALA A 169 3.43 -17.25 21.61
C ALA A 169 2.62 -17.24 22.92
N ASN A 170 2.89 -18.19 23.84
CA ASN A 170 2.14 -18.36 25.09
C ASN A 170 0.62 -18.65 24.88
N GLU A 171 0.28 -19.38 23.81
CA GLU A 171 -1.11 -19.72 23.44
C GLU A 171 -1.87 -20.45 24.59
N ALA A 172 -1.18 -21.32 25.34
CA ALA A 172 -1.76 -22.05 26.48
C ALA A 172 -2.43 -21.11 27.50
N ASN A 173 -1.78 -19.98 27.80
CA ASN A 173 -2.25 -18.94 28.73
C ASN A 173 -2.97 -17.78 28.01
N ASN A 174 -3.55 -18.06 26.83
CA ASN A 174 -4.29 -17.08 26.04
C ASN A 174 -3.46 -15.83 25.67
N TYR A 175 -2.19 -16.05 25.33
CA TYR A 175 -1.26 -15.00 24.87
C TYR A 175 -1.01 -13.90 25.91
N ALA A 176 -1.23 -14.21 27.20
CA ALA A 176 -1.01 -13.26 28.28
C ALA A 176 0.47 -12.81 28.36
N ASN A 177 0.66 -11.56 28.78
CA ASN A 177 1.99 -10.98 29.02
C ASN A 177 2.68 -11.73 30.16
N SER A 178 3.94 -12.09 29.99
CA SER A 178 4.66 -12.89 30.98
C SER A 178 5.41 -12.02 32.00
N PHE A 179 5.91 -10.87 31.57
CA PHE A 179 6.76 -9.99 32.41
C PHE A 179 6.67 -8.50 32.07
N TYR A 180 6.05 -8.09 30.96
CA TYR A 180 5.88 -6.67 30.65
C TYR A 180 5.15 -5.92 31.76
N GLN A 181 5.66 -4.73 32.09
CA GLN A 181 5.09 -3.83 33.08
C GLN A 181 4.93 -2.45 32.46
N VAL A 182 3.75 -1.87 32.64
CA VAL A 182 3.43 -0.53 32.17
C VAL A 182 4.27 0.51 32.92
N SER A 183 4.84 1.47 32.18
CA SER A 183 5.68 2.53 32.77
C SER A 183 4.90 3.73 33.28
N ASN A 184 3.77 4.04 32.65
CA ASN A 184 2.96 5.23 32.93
C ASN A 184 1.59 4.88 33.53
N PRO A 185 1.06 5.67 34.46
CA PRO A 185 -0.33 5.51 34.90
C PRO A 185 -1.30 5.77 33.74
N PRO A 186 -2.48 5.12 33.72
CA PRO A 186 -3.43 5.30 32.63
C PRO A 186 -3.89 6.74 32.44
N LEU A 187 -4.05 7.16 31.18
CA LEU A 187 -4.69 8.43 30.82
C LEU A 187 -6.20 8.24 30.81
N VAL A 188 -6.92 8.97 31.66
CA VAL A 188 -8.39 9.01 31.62
C VAL A 188 -8.79 10.00 30.53
N VAL A 189 -9.24 9.49 29.38
CA VAL A 189 -9.41 10.31 28.16
C VAL A 189 -10.44 11.42 28.35
N ALA A 190 -11.48 11.16 29.15
CA ALA A 190 -12.53 12.12 29.50
C ALA A 190 -12.05 13.31 30.34
N GLN A 191 -10.82 13.28 30.88
CA GLN A 191 -10.24 14.37 31.66
C GLN A 191 -9.26 15.18 30.79
N PRO A 192 -9.22 16.52 30.95
CA PRO A 192 -8.29 17.38 30.23
C PRO A 192 -6.84 17.10 30.63
N GLY A 193 -5.95 17.16 29.64
CA GLY A 193 -4.50 17.12 29.80
C GLY A 193 -3.94 15.72 30.04
N ASN A 194 -2.66 15.67 30.38
CA ASN A 194 -1.95 14.46 30.78
C ASN A 194 -0.94 14.75 31.92
N PRO A 195 -1.37 15.29 33.08
CA PRO A 195 -0.45 15.74 34.12
C PRO A 195 0.26 14.59 34.85
N ARG A 196 -0.24 13.35 34.71
CA ARG A 196 0.24 12.17 35.45
C ARG A 196 1.24 11.32 34.67
N ILE A 197 1.49 11.58 33.38
CA ILE A 197 2.51 10.84 32.63
C ILE A 197 3.89 11.15 33.23
N SER A 198 4.57 10.10 33.69
CA SER A 198 5.88 10.20 34.35
C SER A 198 7.01 10.12 33.34
N ASN A 199 6.85 9.34 32.27
CA ASN A 199 7.81 9.20 31.20
C ASN A 199 7.15 9.48 29.83
N PRO A 200 7.38 10.66 29.21
CA PRO A 200 6.75 11.04 27.95
C PRO A 200 7.27 10.27 26.74
N ASN A 201 8.36 9.50 26.90
CA ASN A 201 8.95 8.68 25.84
C ASN A 201 8.44 7.24 25.86
N ARG A 202 7.50 6.92 26.76
CA ARG A 202 7.00 5.56 26.96
C ARG A 202 5.49 5.47 26.81
N TRP A 203 5.01 4.32 26.40
CA TRP A 203 3.60 4.05 26.17
C TRP A 203 2.79 4.24 27.45
N GLN A 204 1.54 4.67 27.26
CA GLN A 204 0.60 4.93 28.33
C GLN A 204 -0.74 4.28 27.95
N PRO A 205 -1.31 3.42 28.80
CA PRO A 205 -2.62 2.85 28.55
C PRO A 205 -3.70 3.93 28.68
N LEU A 206 -4.79 3.78 27.93
CA LEU A 206 -5.94 4.69 28.00
C LEU A 206 -7.05 4.07 28.85
N THR A 207 -7.72 4.90 29.64
CA THR A 207 -8.96 4.56 30.34
C THR A 207 -10.10 5.27 29.64
N LEU A 208 -11.02 4.48 29.08
CA LEU A 208 -12.22 4.94 28.38
C LEU A 208 -13.46 4.76 29.29
N GLU A 209 -14.64 5.13 28.82
CA GLU A 209 -15.89 4.76 29.49
C GLU A 209 -16.18 3.27 29.27
N ILE A 210 -16.11 2.85 28.01
CA ILE A 210 -16.17 1.47 27.56
C ILE A 210 -15.11 1.26 26.48
N PHE A 211 -14.44 0.11 26.50
CA PHE A 211 -13.54 -0.28 25.44
C PHE A 211 -14.22 -1.34 24.56
N ILE A 212 -14.33 -1.03 23.27
CA ILE A 212 -14.83 -1.93 22.24
C ILE A 212 -13.70 -2.11 21.24
N ASP A 213 -13.28 -3.35 20.99
CA ASP A 213 -12.22 -3.60 20.02
C ASP A 213 -12.68 -3.34 18.57
N GLN A 214 -11.75 -3.44 17.62
CA GLN A 214 -12.01 -3.18 16.20
C GLN A 214 -13.07 -4.09 15.58
N ASN A 215 -13.39 -5.23 16.20
CA ASN A 215 -14.41 -6.18 15.75
C ASN A 215 -15.73 -6.06 16.51
N GLY A 216 -15.91 -4.99 17.29
CA GLY A 216 -17.14 -4.72 18.02
C GLY A 216 -17.27 -5.51 19.32
N ASN A 217 -16.21 -6.16 19.81
CA ASN A 217 -16.27 -6.91 21.07
C ASN A 217 -15.99 -5.98 22.25
N VAL A 218 -16.90 -5.96 23.22
CA VAL A 218 -16.69 -5.27 24.50
C VAL A 218 -15.64 -6.05 25.31
N ILE A 219 -14.54 -5.38 25.65
CA ILE A 219 -13.49 -6.00 26.48
C ILE A 219 -13.72 -5.64 27.95
N PRO A 220 -13.71 -6.62 28.88
CA PRO A 220 -13.83 -6.34 30.31
C PRO A 220 -12.68 -5.46 30.81
N GLY A 221 -13.04 -4.41 31.54
CA GLY A 221 -12.11 -3.39 31.99
C GLY A 221 -12.02 -2.26 30.97
N ASN A 222 -12.12 -1.03 31.46
CA ASN A 222 -12.09 0.16 30.63
C ASN A 222 -10.65 0.67 30.37
N THR A 223 -9.65 -0.07 30.84
CA THR A 223 -8.21 0.19 30.63
C THR A 223 -7.54 -1.07 30.09
N PRO A 224 -7.53 -1.31 28.77
CA PRO A 224 -6.91 -2.49 28.19
C PRO A 224 -5.40 -2.52 28.44
N GLY A 225 -4.86 -3.72 28.72
CA GLY A 225 -3.43 -3.95 28.84
C GLY A 225 -2.72 -3.98 27.48
N PHE A 226 -1.38 -3.90 27.48
CA PHE A 226 -0.58 -4.00 26.27
C PHE A 226 -0.79 -5.36 25.58
N LEU A 227 -1.23 -5.36 24.33
CA LEU A 227 -1.34 -6.58 23.52
C LEU A 227 0.02 -7.09 23.01
N SER A 228 0.46 -8.24 23.51
CA SER A 228 1.63 -8.99 22.99
C SER A 228 2.99 -8.25 22.98
N PRO A 229 3.41 -7.50 24.01
CA PRO A 229 4.69 -6.77 24.05
C PRO A 229 5.95 -7.66 24.00
N GLU A 230 5.79 -8.98 24.05
CA GLU A 230 6.89 -9.95 24.13
C GLU A 230 6.97 -10.82 22.86
N TRP A 231 6.25 -10.43 21.79
CA TRP A 231 6.05 -11.25 20.59
C TRP A 231 7.34 -11.57 19.81
N GLY A 232 8.42 -10.84 20.03
CA GLY A 232 9.75 -11.16 19.47
C GLY A 232 10.33 -12.51 19.90
N LYS A 233 9.70 -13.19 20.88
CA LYS A 233 10.03 -14.57 21.28
C LYS A 233 9.41 -15.62 20.38
N VAL A 234 8.40 -15.26 19.58
CA VAL A 234 7.70 -16.21 18.71
C VAL A 234 8.65 -16.68 17.62
N ASN A 235 8.59 -17.97 17.33
CA ASN A 235 9.37 -18.60 16.27
C ASN A 235 9.00 -18.00 14.90
N PRO A 236 9.98 -17.46 14.14
CA PRO A 236 9.73 -16.89 12.81
C PRO A 236 9.60 -17.96 11.72
N PHE A 237 9.10 -17.57 10.55
CA PHE A 237 9.08 -18.38 9.33
C PHE A 237 10.43 -18.35 8.61
N ALA A 238 10.93 -17.15 8.31
CA ALA A 238 12.12 -16.90 7.50
C ALA A 238 13.21 -16.12 8.24
N LEU A 239 12.89 -15.34 9.28
CA LEU A 239 13.88 -14.51 9.98
C LEU A 239 15.02 -15.34 10.59
N ASP A 240 16.27 -14.90 10.38
CA ASP A 240 17.44 -15.55 10.95
C ASP A 240 17.54 -15.31 12.48
N LEU A 241 17.54 -16.40 13.24
CA LEU A 241 17.70 -16.35 14.70
C LEU A 241 19.08 -15.83 15.14
N ASN A 242 20.09 -15.90 14.27
CA ASN A 242 21.46 -15.45 14.58
C ASN A 242 21.63 -13.93 14.47
N THR A 243 20.82 -13.25 13.66
CA THR A 243 20.88 -11.78 13.50
C THR A 243 20.06 -11.04 14.57
N ARG A 244 19.22 -11.78 15.31
CA ARG A 244 18.35 -11.24 16.36
C ARG A 244 19.11 -10.59 17.51
N LYS A 245 18.83 -9.33 17.77
CA LYS A 245 19.37 -8.58 18.91
C LYS A 245 18.59 -8.91 20.18
N ARG A 246 19.30 -9.21 21.27
CA ARG A 246 18.70 -9.41 22.60
C ARG A 246 18.95 -8.21 23.49
N TYR A 247 17.88 -7.54 23.88
CA TYR A 247 17.87 -6.47 24.85
C TYR A 247 17.38 -6.95 26.22
N VAL A 248 17.74 -6.24 27.29
CA VAL A 248 17.34 -6.60 28.66
C VAL A 248 16.76 -5.38 29.38
N ARG A 249 15.55 -5.52 29.91
CA ARG A 249 14.90 -4.55 30.81
C ARG A 249 14.33 -5.29 32.01
N ASN A 250 14.68 -4.86 33.22
CA ASN A 250 14.24 -5.48 34.48
C ASN A 250 14.48 -7.01 34.51
N ASN A 251 15.70 -7.44 34.19
CA ASN A 251 16.11 -8.85 34.06
C ASN A 251 15.35 -9.69 33.03
N SER A 252 14.48 -9.07 32.23
CA SER A 252 13.69 -9.75 31.20
C SER A 252 14.24 -9.46 29.81
N GLY A 253 14.35 -10.51 28.98
CA GLY A 253 14.89 -10.42 27.63
C GLY A 253 13.82 -10.07 26.58
N TYR A 254 14.08 -9.02 25.81
CA TYR A 254 13.35 -8.68 24.59
C TYR A 254 14.22 -9.03 23.38
N PHE A 255 13.62 -9.58 22.34
CA PHE A 255 14.32 -10.01 21.14
C PHE A 255 13.80 -9.22 19.96
N VAL A 256 14.69 -8.59 19.21
CA VAL A 256 14.34 -7.65 18.13
C VAL A 256 15.11 -8.02 16.86
N TYR A 257 14.39 -8.04 15.74
CA TYR A 257 14.91 -8.30 14.39
C TYR A 257 14.91 -6.98 13.60
N HIS A 258 15.78 -6.87 12.59
CA HIS A 258 15.90 -5.68 11.71
C HIS A 258 15.89 -4.33 12.44
N ASP A 259 16.52 -4.24 13.61
CA ASP A 259 16.40 -3.09 14.50
C ASP A 259 17.00 -1.79 13.88
N PRO A 260 16.16 -0.78 13.54
CA PRO A 260 16.59 0.47 12.94
C PRO A 260 17.20 1.43 13.98
N GLY A 261 17.14 1.08 15.27
CA GLY A 261 17.57 1.94 16.36
C GLY A 261 16.42 2.71 17.00
N ALA A 262 16.78 3.49 18.03
CA ALA A 262 15.81 4.18 18.87
C ALA A 262 15.14 5.36 18.16
N PRO A 263 13.83 5.57 18.35
CA PRO A 263 13.14 6.75 17.86
C PRO A 263 13.63 8.03 18.59
N PRO A 264 13.30 9.24 18.09
CA PRO A 264 13.58 10.48 18.79
C PRO A 264 12.89 10.52 20.16
N TYR A 265 13.58 11.09 21.15
CA TYR A 265 13.07 11.22 22.51
C TYR A 265 12.95 12.69 22.91
N LEU A 266 11.89 13.00 23.64
CA LEU A 266 11.66 14.28 24.27
C LEU A 266 12.56 14.44 25.51
N ASP A 267 13.37 15.49 25.52
CA ASP A 267 14.05 16.02 26.69
C ASP A 267 13.22 17.21 27.20
N THR A 268 12.76 17.11 28.45
CA THR A 268 11.93 18.16 29.06
C THR A 268 12.76 19.27 29.70
N SER A 269 14.06 19.09 29.83
CA SER A 269 14.97 20.04 30.50
C SER A 269 15.64 21.02 29.55
N MET A 270 15.86 20.61 28.29
CA MET A 270 16.47 21.44 27.25
C MET A 270 16.01 21.01 25.85
N ILE A 271 16.09 21.93 24.89
CA ILE A 271 15.82 21.63 23.48
C ILE A 271 17.05 20.93 22.90
N THR A 272 16.85 19.76 22.32
CA THR A 272 17.87 18.97 21.60
C THR A 272 17.37 18.62 20.21
N PRO A 273 18.23 18.32 19.22
CA PRO A 273 17.77 17.95 17.87
C PRO A 273 16.75 16.80 17.87
N LYS A 274 16.96 15.77 18.71
CA LYS A 274 16.01 14.66 18.86
C LYS A 274 14.69 15.09 19.50
N SER A 275 14.71 16.06 20.40
CA SER A 275 13.49 16.61 21.00
C SER A 275 12.71 17.47 20.01
N GLU A 276 13.41 18.18 19.12
CA GLU A 276 12.77 18.92 18.03
C GLU A 276 12.16 17.99 16.98
N GLU A 277 12.84 16.89 16.63
CA GLU A 277 12.28 15.83 15.79
C GLU A 277 11.02 15.22 16.43
N TYR A 278 11.06 14.91 17.73
CA TYR A 278 9.90 14.43 18.48
C TYR A 278 8.73 15.43 18.39
N GLN A 279 8.99 16.71 18.70
CA GLN A 279 7.97 17.77 18.67
C GLN A 279 7.36 17.95 17.28
N TRP A 280 8.19 17.91 16.24
CA TRP A 280 7.72 18.01 14.86
C TRP A 280 6.86 16.81 14.46
N ASN A 281 7.29 15.59 14.78
CA ASN A 281 6.56 14.35 14.46
C ASN A 281 5.14 14.35 15.04
N PHE A 282 4.99 14.69 16.31
CA PHE A 282 3.67 14.73 16.96
C PHE A 282 2.89 16.01 16.63
N GLY A 283 3.59 17.12 16.36
CA GLY A 283 2.98 18.35 15.86
C GLY A 283 2.35 18.18 14.47
N LEU A 284 2.97 17.40 13.58
CA LEU A 284 2.42 17.07 12.28
C LEU A 284 1.11 16.29 12.40
N VAL A 285 1.03 15.33 13.33
CA VAL A 285 -0.21 14.59 13.60
C VAL A 285 -1.33 15.52 14.08
N ALA A 286 -1.00 16.49 14.94
CA ALA A 286 -1.97 17.50 15.36
C ALA A 286 -2.42 18.39 14.19
N SER A 287 -1.48 18.81 13.33
CA SER A 287 -1.75 19.63 12.13
C SER A 287 -2.68 18.91 11.13
N TRP A 288 -2.36 17.66 10.78
CA TRP A 288 -3.15 16.86 9.82
C TRP A 288 -4.54 16.51 10.33
N SER A 289 -4.79 16.61 11.64
CA SER A 289 -6.13 16.51 12.19
C SER A 289 -7.05 17.64 11.70
N GLY A 290 -6.50 18.79 11.31
CA GLY A 290 -7.23 19.90 10.71
C GLY A 290 -7.65 19.67 9.25
N HIS A 291 -7.18 18.61 8.60
CA HIS A 291 -7.59 18.25 7.22
C HIS A 291 -8.89 17.44 7.16
N LEU A 292 -9.43 17.04 8.31
CA LEU A 292 -10.57 16.12 8.41
C LEU A 292 -11.92 16.84 8.33
N ASP A 293 -11.96 18.05 7.77
CA ASP A 293 -13.19 18.83 7.69
C ASP A 293 -14.01 18.46 6.44
N PRO A 294 -15.28 18.04 6.57
CA PRO A 294 -16.18 17.88 5.41
C PRO A 294 -16.32 19.17 4.57
N LYS A 295 -16.09 20.34 5.16
CA LYS A 295 -16.19 21.65 4.51
C LYS A 295 -14.84 22.20 4.08
N ASP A 296 -13.78 21.40 4.18
CA ASP A 296 -12.49 21.74 3.61
C ASP A 296 -12.64 22.01 2.11
N SER A 297 -12.30 23.22 1.69
CA SER A 297 -12.40 23.64 0.29
C SER A 297 -11.28 23.11 -0.60
N VAL A 298 -10.26 22.48 -0.01
CA VAL A 298 -9.14 21.89 -0.76
C VAL A 298 -9.62 20.65 -1.52
N MET A 299 -9.34 20.64 -2.82
CA MET A 299 -9.68 19.54 -3.73
C MET A 299 -8.41 18.83 -4.21
N TRP A 300 -8.41 17.50 -4.21
CA TRP A 300 -7.28 16.67 -4.64
C TRP A 300 -7.66 15.72 -5.76
N ASP A 301 -6.75 15.54 -6.71
CA ASP A 301 -6.78 14.37 -7.59
C ASP A 301 -6.25 13.14 -6.85
N ILE A 302 -7.13 12.22 -6.48
CA ILE A 302 -6.76 11.01 -5.73
C ILE A 302 -6.56 9.78 -6.64
N SER A 303 -6.63 9.96 -7.96
CA SER A 303 -6.42 8.89 -8.91
C SER A 303 -4.94 8.51 -9.05
N PRO A 304 -4.61 7.35 -9.66
CA PRO A 304 -3.23 7.02 -9.96
C PRO A 304 -2.54 7.98 -10.93
N ALA A 305 -3.27 8.91 -11.57
CA ALA A 305 -2.67 9.94 -12.42
C ALA A 305 -1.80 10.91 -11.62
N SER A 306 -2.18 11.20 -10.36
CA SER A 306 -1.54 12.20 -9.51
C SER A 306 -1.07 11.65 -8.14
N SER A 307 -1.49 10.44 -7.76
CA SER A 307 -1.14 9.80 -6.48
C SER A 307 -0.36 8.49 -6.69
N GLY A 308 0.59 8.22 -5.79
CA GLY A 308 1.45 7.03 -5.83
C GLY A 308 2.75 7.27 -6.61
N ASN A 309 3.42 6.19 -7.01
CA ASN A 309 4.71 6.24 -7.74
C ASN A 309 5.84 6.96 -6.98
N ILE A 310 5.97 6.65 -5.68
CA ILE A 310 7.04 7.21 -4.84
C ILE A 310 8.39 6.65 -5.30
N GLN A 311 9.30 7.54 -5.69
CA GLN A 311 10.61 7.14 -6.22
C GLN A 311 11.60 6.72 -5.12
N HIS A 312 11.63 7.48 -4.02
CA HIS A 312 12.58 7.29 -2.93
C HIS A 312 11.93 7.56 -1.58
N TYR A 313 12.25 6.71 -0.60
CA TYR A 313 11.91 6.96 0.80
C TYR A 313 13.06 7.68 1.51
N PRO A 314 12.75 8.53 2.50
CA PRO A 314 13.78 9.19 3.30
C PRO A 314 14.59 8.15 4.08
N THR A 315 15.91 8.25 4.02
CA THR A 315 16.82 7.29 4.67
C THR A 315 17.28 7.76 6.05
N ASN A 316 17.02 9.02 6.38
CA ASN A 316 17.30 9.59 7.69
C ASN A 316 16.11 10.43 8.20
N PRO A 317 15.96 10.58 9.54
CA PRO A 317 14.84 11.33 10.12
C PRO A 317 14.78 12.81 9.72
N SER A 318 15.90 13.44 9.36
CA SER A 318 15.90 14.85 8.93
C SER A 318 15.16 15.08 7.62
N GLU A 319 15.20 14.12 6.70
CA GLU A 319 14.50 14.15 5.39
C GLU A 319 12.99 13.97 5.52
N TYR A 320 12.46 13.58 6.70
CA TYR A 320 11.01 13.38 6.86
C TYR A 320 10.22 14.67 6.63
N LYS A 321 10.83 15.83 6.88
CA LYS A 321 10.21 17.13 6.68
C LYS A 321 10.01 17.48 5.20
N ASP A 322 10.85 16.92 4.33
CA ASP A 322 10.75 17.09 2.89
C ASP A 322 9.81 16.04 2.27
N PHE A 323 9.70 14.87 2.92
CA PHE A 323 8.80 13.81 2.48
C PHE A 323 7.34 14.04 2.88
N TYR A 324 7.07 14.43 4.13
CA TYR A 324 5.70 14.67 4.60
C TYR A 324 5.39 16.17 4.60
N ASN A 325 4.42 16.57 3.79
CA ASN A 325 3.99 17.96 3.74
C ASN A 325 3.24 18.32 5.05
N PHE A 326 3.84 19.19 5.86
CA PHE A 326 3.29 19.55 7.18
C PHE A 326 1.94 20.28 7.10
N ASN A 327 1.78 21.18 6.12
CA ASN A 327 0.63 22.06 6.01
C ASN A 327 -0.48 21.44 5.15
N GLU A 328 -0.13 20.91 3.98
CA GLU A 328 -1.12 20.39 3.04
C GLU A 328 -1.45 18.92 3.23
N GLY A 329 -0.56 18.16 3.86
CA GLY A 329 -0.68 16.72 3.98
C GLY A 329 -0.22 15.96 2.75
N GLY A 330 -0.14 14.62 2.86
CA GLY A 330 0.31 13.75 1.79
C GLY A 330 1.83 13.51 1.75
N ASP A 331 2.27 12.92 0.64
CA ASP A 331 3.65 12.51 0.34
C ASP A 331 4.06 12.96 -1.08
N PRO A 332 5.32 12.78 -1.54
CA PRO A 332 5.80 13.35 -2.80
C PRO A 332 5.49 12.46 -4.02
N GLY A 333 4.49 11.58 -3.92
CA GLY A 333 4.03 10.74 -5.03
C GLY A 333 3.70 11.56 -6.28
N LYS A 334 4.16 11.08 -7.44
CA LYS A 334 3.98 11.76 -8.75
C LYS A 334 2.84 11.19 -9.59
N GLY A 335 2.29 10.04 -9.19
CA GLY A 335 1.37 9.27 -10.02
C GLY A 335 2.02 8.71 -11.29
N TYR A 336 1.17 8.18 -12.18
CA TYR A 336 1.52 7.51 -13.42
C TYR A 336 0.76 8.17 -14.58
N SER A 337 1.45 8.47 -15.67
CA SER A 337 0.82 9.08 -16.84
C SER A 337 -0.07 8.10 -17.62
N VAL A 338 0.27 6.81 -17.63
CA VAL A 338 -0.38 5.76 -18.44
C VAL A 338 -0.49 4.46 -17.66
N ASN A 339 -1.63 3.77 -17.80
CA ASN A 339 -1.80 2.41 -17.31
C ASN A 339 -1.04 1.43 -18.24
N PRO A 340 -0.06 0.66 -17.72
CA PRO A 340 0.79 -0.19 -18.57
C PRO A 340 0.06 -1.41 -19.16
N LYS A 341 -1.11 -1.78 -18.64
CA LYS A 341 -1.90 -2.92 -19.15
C LYS A 341 -2.88 -2.52 -20.24
N THR A 342 -3.37 -1.27 -20.22
CA THR A 342 -4.34 -0.78 -21.21
C THR A 342 -3.74 0.17 -22.24
N GLY A 343 -2.58 0.78 -21.95
CA GLY A 343 -1.96 1.82 -22.79
C GLY A 343 -2.69 3.16 -22.75
N LEU A 344 -3.72 3.32 -21.90
CA LEU A 344 -4.51 4.55 -21.76
C LEU A 344 -4.08 5.36 -20.53
N PRO A 345 -4.23 6.70 -20.55
CA PRO A 345 -3.96 7.52 -19.37
C PRO A 345 -4.93 7.22 -18.22
N TYR A 346 -4.44 7.30 -16.98
CA TYR A 346 -5.32 7.24 -15.81
C TYR A 346 -6.24 8.46 -15.78
N THR A 347 -7.51 8.26 -15.47
CA THR A 347 -8.50 9.34 -15.43
C THR A 347 -8.42 10.05 -14.06
N PRO A 348 -8.19 11.38 -14.03
CA PRO A 348 -8.21 12.17 -12.80
C PRO A 348 -9.52 12.02 -12.01
N GLN A 349 -9.42 12.02 -10.69
CA GLN A 349 -10.56 11.95 -9.76
C GLN A 349 -10.44 13.05 -8.71
N ILE A 350 -11.07 14.19 -8.98
CA ILE A 350 -11.02 15.37 -8.11
C ILE A 350 -12.06 15.26 -7.00
N VAL A 351 -11.62 15.17 -5.74
CA VAL A 351 -12.49 15.03 -4.57
C VAL A 351 -12.07 15.97 -3.43
N PRO A 352 -12.97 16.33 -2.48
CA PRO A 352 -12.59 17.10 -1.31
C PRO A 352 -11.56 16.36 -0.45
N ARG A 353 -10.51 17.06 -0.01
CA ARG A 353 -9.44 16.50 0.84
C ARG A 353 -10.02 15.91 2.13
N GLY A 354 -10.97 16.60 2.77
CA GLY A 354 -11.59 16.12 4.01
C GLY A 354 -12.40 14.84 3.85
N ASP A 355 -13.01 14.61 2.69
CA ASP A 355 -13.69 13.34 2.40
C ASP A 355 -12.69 12.21 2.18
N TYR A 356 -11.64 12.46 1.38
CA TYR A 356 -10.61 11.48 1.10
C TYR A 356 -9.86 11.04 2.36
N THR A 357 -9.39 11.99 3.18
CA THR A 357 -8.57 11.67 4.36
C THR A 357 -9.35 10.89 5.42
N ARG A 358 -10.63 11.23 5.66
CA ARG A 358 -11.52 10.46 6.55
C ARG A 358 -11.83 9.07 6.00
N ALA A 359 -12.18 8.97 4.72
CA ALA A 359 -12.45 7.68 4.08
C ALA A 359 -11.21 6.77 4.11
N LEU A 360 -10.03 7.32 3.84
CA LEU A 360 -8.78 6.59 3.86
C LEU A 360 -8.42 6.12 5.28
N ALA A 361 -8.61 6.97 6.30
CA ALA A 361 -8.39 6.63 7.70
C ALA A 361 -9.28 5.47 8.16
N GLU A 362 -10.57 5.45 7.79
CA GLU A 362 -11.49 4.37 8.15
C GLU A 362 -11.27 3.09 7.34
N PHE A 363 -11.00 3.20 6.02
CA PHE A 363 -10.77 2.05 5.14
C PHE A 363 -9.64 1.15 5.67
N TRP A 364 -8.48 1.74 5.95
CA TRP A 364 -7.32 1.01 6.46
C TRP A 364 -7.33 0.79 7.99
N ALA A 365 -8.34 1.31 8.71
CA ALA A 365 -8.55 0.98 10.12
C ALA A 365 -9.36 -0.31 10.29
N ASP A 366 -9.94 -0.84 9.21
CA ASP A 366 -10.72 -2.06 9.18
C ASP A 366 -11.86 -2.06 10.22
N GLY A 367 -12.79 -1.09 10.15
CA GLY A 367 -13.97 -0.99 11.05
C GLY A 367 -14.93 -2.21 10.99
N PRO A 368 -16.00 -2.27 11.81
CA PRO A 368 -16.42 -3.33 12.76
C PRO A 368 -16.56 -4.80 12.29
N ASN A 369 -16.13 -5.14 11.09
CA ASN A 369 -15.95 -6.50 10.58
C ASN A 369 -14.50 -6.67 10.07
N SER A 370 -13.51 -6.24 10.85
CA SER A 370 -12.09 -6.29 10.51
C SER A 370 -11.58 -7.73 10.29
N GLU A 371 -10.87 -7.98 9.20
CA GLU A 371 -9.96 -9.12 9.09
C GLU A 371 -8.61 -8.85 9.77
N THR A 372 -8.45 -7.69 10.43
CA THR A 372 -7.19 -7.07 10.86
C THR A 372 -6.22 -6.84 9.70
N PRO A 373 -5.17 -6.00 9.86
CA PRO A 373 -4.24 -5.71 8.77
C PRO A 373 -3.67 -6.94 8.05
N PRO A 374 -3.23 -8.03 8.73
CA PRO A 374 -2.76 -9.21 8.00
C PRO A 374 -3.86 -9.91 7.19
N GLY A 375 -5.10 -9.98 7.68
CA GLY A 375 -6.21 -10.61 6.95
C GLY A 375 -6.73 -9.75 5.78
N HIS A 376 -6.63 -8.43 5.88
CA HIS A 376 -6.94 -7.52 4.77
C HIS A 376 -6.06 -7.87 3.55
N TRP A 377 -4.75 -8.06 3.75
CA TRP A 377 -3.84 -8.43 2.65
C TRP A 377 -4.09 -9.82 2.06
N PHE A 378 -4.64 -10.76 2.83
CA PHE A 378 -5.16 -12.01 2.27
C PHE A 378 -6.39 -11.80 1.40
N THR A 379 -7.28 -10.87 1.77
CA THR A 379 -8.43 -10.49 0.94
C THR A 379 -7.97 -9.83 -0.37
N VAL A 380 -6.92 -9.01 -0.31
CA VAL A 380 -6.29 -8.43 -1.50
C VAL A 380 -5.67 -9.51 -2.39
N PHE A 381 -4.92 -10.46 -1.81
CA PHE A 381 -4.38 -11.58 -2.58
C PHE A 381 -5.48 -12.44 -3.21
N ASN A 382 -6.58 -12.69 -2.48
CA ASN A 382 -7.74 -13.40 -3.01
C ASN A 382 -8.36 -12.66 -4.21
N TYR A 383 -8.53 -11.34 -4.11
CA TYR A 383 -8.99 -10.51 -5.22
C TYR A 383 -8.07 -10.65 -6.45
N VAL A 384 -6.75 -10.60 -6.24
CA VAL A 384 -5.76 -10.80 -7.32
C VAL A 384 -5.87 -12.20 -7.91
N SER A 385 -5.94 -13.24 -7.09
CA SER A 385 -6.06 -14.64 -7.54
C SER A 385 -7.33 -14.90 -8.35
N ASP A 386 -8.44 -14.26 -7.95
CA ASP A 386 -9.77 -14.42 -8.56
C ASP A 386 -9.95 -13.53 -9.81
N HIS A 387 -9.04 -12.57 -10.07
CA HIS A 387 -9.16 -11.64 -11.17
C HIS A 387 -8.90 -12.32 -12.53
N PRO A 388 -9.75 -12.12 -13.56
CA PRO A 388 -9.64 -12.82 -14.84
C PRO A 388 -8.35 -12.53 -15.63
N ASP A 389 -7.76 -11.34 -15.43
CA ASP A 389 -6.51 -10.95 -16.09
C ASP A 389 -5.26 -11.52 -15.42
N THR A 390 -5.37 -12.16 -14.25
CA THR A 390 -4.23 -12.73 -13.54
C THR A 390 -3.73 -13.99 -14.27
N LYS A 391 -2.45 -13.97 -14.63
CA LYS A 391 -1.74 -15.16 -15.12
C LYS A 391 -1.01 -15.80 -13.95
N LYS A 392 -1.39 -17.03 -13.61
CA LYS A 392 -0.93 -17.73 -12.39
C LYS A 392 0.45 -18.37 -12.57
N HIS A 393 1.43 -17.56 -12.92
CA HIS A 393 2.84 -17.93 -13.01
C HIS A 393 3.55 -17.55 -11.71
N PHE A 394 4.22 -18.50 -11.05
CA PHE A 394 5.01 -18.16 -9.88
C PHE A 394 6.16 -17.24 -10.31
N ASN A 395 6.28 -16.08 -9.66
CA ASN A 395 7.29 -15.09 -10.04
C ASN A 395 7.17 -14.58 -11.48
N GLY A 396 5.94 -14.61 -12.04
CA GLY A 396 5.67 -14.20 -13.42
C GLY A 396 6.29 -15.10 -14.50
N LYS A 397 6.87 -16.24 -14.10
CA LYS A 397 7.61 -17.16 -14.98
C LYS A 397 7.18 -18.62 -14.82
N GLY A 398 7.72 -19.50 -15.67
CA GLY A 398 7.48 -20.93 -15.62
C GLY A 398 6.08 -21.35 -16.04
N PRO A 399 5.62 -22.58 -15.72
CA PRO A 399 4.31 -23.08 -16.12
C PRO A 399 3.16 -22.36 -15.40
N ILE A 400 1.97 -22.35 -16.03
CA ILE A 400 0.74 -21.87 -15.38
C ILE A 400 0.36 -22.85 -14.26
N LEU A 401 0.26 -22.34 -13.04
CA LEU A 401 -0.13 -23.12 -11.87
C LEU A 401 -1.64 -23.37 -11.85
N SER A 402 -2.04 -24.53 -11.29
CA SER A 402 -3.44 -24.78 -10.97
C SER A 402 -3.95 -23.82 -9.88
N ASP A 403 -5.26 -23.53 -9.85
CA ASP A 403 -5.84 -22.65 -8.83
C ASP A 403 -5.46 -23.07 -7.40
N LEU A 404 -5.53 -24.38 -7.12
CA LEU A 404 -5.16 -24.92 -5.81
C LEU A 404 -3.69 -24.67 -5.47
N GLU A 405 -2.79 -24.94 -6.41
CA GLU A 405 -1.36 -24.77 -6.19
C GLU A 405 -0.98 -23.29 -6.02
N TRP A 406 -1.54 -22.42 -6.85
CA TRP A 406 -1.39 -20.97 -6.74
C TRP A 406 -1.81 -20.45 -5.37
N ASP A 407 -3.02 -20.83 -4.92
CA ASP A 407 -3.54 -20.38 -3.63
C ASP A 407 -2.69 -20.92 -2.46
N ILE A 408 -2.29 -22.20 -2.51
CA ILE A 408 -1.46 -22.83 -1.47
C ILE A 408 -0.08 -22.16 -1.36
N LYS A 409 0.62 -21.99 -2.48
CA LYS A 409 1.95 -21.35 -2.51
C LYS A 409 1.84 -19.87 -2.10
N GLY A 410 0.81 -19.17 -2.56
CA GLY A 410 0.55 -17.78 -2.20
C GLY A 410 0.25 -17.59 -0.72
N TYR A 411 -0.63 -18.41 -0.14
CA TYR A 411 -0.96 -18.34 1.29
C TYR A 411 0.21 -18.67 2.20
N LEU A 412 1.05 -19.66 1.87
CA LEU A 412 2.24 -19.94 2.66
C LEU A 412 3.21 -18.75 2.63
N THR A 413 3.47 -18.20 1.44
CA THR A 413 4.41 -17.08 1.26
C THR A 413 3.93 -15.83 1.99
N LEU A 414 2.69 -15.41 1.73
CA LEU A 414 2.07 -14.24 2.35
C LEU A 414 1.88 -14.45 3.86
N GLY A 415 1.39 -15.61 4.27
CA GLY A 415 1.18 -15.98 5.68
C GLY A 415 2.47 -15.94 6.48
N GLY A 416 3.54 -16.52 5.95
CA GLY A 416 4.88 -16.46 6.55
C GLY A 416 5.40 -15.03 6.68
N GLY A 417 5.28 -14.24 5.62
CA GLY A 417 5.69 -12.83 5.63
C GLY A 417 4.95 -11.97 6.65
N VAL A 418 3.61 -12.07 6.69
CA VAL A 418 2.85 -11.29 7.70
C VAL A 418 3.10 -11.80 9.12
N HIS A 419 3.38 -13.09 9.32
CA HIS A 419 3.77 -13.62 10.62
C HIS A 419 5.10 -13.03 11.10
N ASP A 420 6.10 -12.95 10.22
CA ASP A 420 7.41 -12.36 10.52
C ASP A 420 7.36 -10.84 10.70
N ALA A 421 6.49 -10.16 9.95
CA ALA A 421 6.16 -8.75 10.16
C ALA A 421 5.56 -8.50 11.55
N ALA A 422 4.68 -9.38 12.03
CA ALA A 422 4.12 -9.30 13.38
C ALA A 422 5.20 -9.46 14.46
N ILE A 423 6.10 -10.45 14.30
CA ILE A 423 7.23 -10.70 15.21
C ILE A 423 8.11 -9.45 15.31
N THR A 424 8.51 -8.91 14.17
CA THR A 424 9.44 -7.77 14.11
C THR A 424 8.81 -6.48 14.66
N ALA A 425 7.59 -6.14 14.24
CA ALA A 425 6.92 -4.94 14.70
C ALA A 425 6.60 -4.99 16.21
N TRP A 426 6.07 -6.10 16.72
CA TRP A 426 5.75 -6.20 18.15
C TRP A 426 6.98 -6.39 19.04
N ALA A 427 8.06 -6.95 18.53
CA ALA A 427 9.36 -6.94 19.21
C ALA A 427 9.82 -5.50 19.51
N MET A 428 9.76 -4.62 18.50
CA MET A 428 10.14 -3.21 18.65
C MET A 428 9.18 -2.46 19.55
N LYS A 429 7.87 -2.63 19.35
CA LYS A 429 6.84 -2.03 20.22
C LYS A 429 7.03 -2.43 21.67
N GLY A 430 7.38 -3.68 21.94
CA GLY A 430 7.69 -4.17 23.27
C GLY A 430 8.95 -3.57 23.88
N TRP A 431 10.03 -3.54 23.10
CA TRP A 431 11.34 -3.05 23.54
C TRP A 431 11.36 -1.53 23.73
N TYR A 432 11.10 -0.78 22.67
CA TYR A 432 11.09 0.68 22.71
C TYR A 432 9.93 1.21 23.54
N ASP A 433 8.79 0.49 23.56
CA ASP A 433 7.63 0.82 24.37
C ASP A 433 7.25 2.29 24.18
N TYR A 434 7.29 2.76 22.93
CA TYR A 434 7.20 4.16 22.55
C TYR A 434 5.77 4.71 22.65
N VAL A 435 5.68 6.00 22.99
CA VAL A 435 4.45 6.73 23.26
C VAL A 435 3.54 6.88 22.02
N ARG A 436 2.25 7.12 22.23
CA ARG A 436 1.24 7.39 21.19
C ARG A 436 0.93 8.89 21.08
N PRO A 437 0.42 9.39 19.93
CA PRO A 437 0.15 10.82 19.73
C PRO A 437 -0.71 11.47 20.82
N ILE A 438 -1.84 10.88 21.21
CA ILE A 438 -2.72 11.46 22.24
C ILE A 438 -1.99 11.72 23.56
N SER A 439 -1.16 10.79 24.03
CA SER A 439 -0.40 10.93 25.26
C SER A 439 0.67 12.00 25.15
N SER A 440 1.35 12.06 24.00
CA SER A 440 2.44 13.00 23.73
C SER A 440 1.92 14.44 23.53
N ILE A 441 0.95 14.64 22.64
CA ILE A 441 0.36 15.95 22.33
C ILE A 441 -0.22 16.60 23.58
N ARG A 442 -1.01 15.85 24.37
CA ARG A 442 -1.57 16.38 25.64
C ARG A 442 -0.46 16.70 26.65
N LYS A 443 0.61 15.90 26.72
CA LYS A 443 1.74 16.18 27.63
C LYS A 443 2.53 17.41 27.21
N MET A 444 2.88 17.55 25.93
CA MET A 444 3.59 18.73 25.45
C MET A 444 2.74 19.99 25.66
N SER A 445 1.43 19.89 25.45
CA SER A 445 0.49 20.99 25.67
C SER A 445 0.37 21.42 27.13
N ASP A 446 0.37 20.46 28.07
CA ASP A 446 0.38 20.75 29.51
C ASP A 446 1.64 21.52 29.94
N LEU A 447 2.78 21.25 29.30
CA LEU A 447 4.04 21.94 29.57
C LEU A 447 4.03 23.38 29.03
N GLY A 448 3.33 23.62 27.92
CA GLY A 448 3.21 24.93 27.27
C GLY A 448 3.84 24.92 25.88
N GLN A 449 4.36 26.06 25.43
CA GLN A 449 4.96 26.21 24.10
C GLN A 449 6.49 26.20 24.13
N SER A 450 7.15 25.78 23.05
CA SER A 450 8.61 25.72 22.94
C SER A 450 9.22 26.53 21.80
N SER A 451 8.44 27.40 21.14
CA SER A 451 8.88 28.19 19.98
C SER A 451 9.61 29.48 20.38
N ASP A 452 9.15 30.20 21.40
CA ASP A 452 9.72 31.50 21.77
C ASP A 452 9.81 31.67 23.30
N THR A 453 11.02 31.89 23.79
CA THR A 453 11.31 32.14 25.22
C THR A 453 10.63 33.39 25.80
N LEU A 454 10.24 34.34 24.95
CA LEU A 454 9.60 35.60 25.34
C LEU A 454 8.08 35.51 25.43
N LEU A 455 7.49 34.48 24.82
CA LEU A 455 6.04 34.25 24.88
C LEU A 455 5.63 33.55 26.19
N PRO A 456 4.38 33.78 26.66
CA PRO A 456 3.85 33.11 27.84
C PRO A 456 3.93 31.58 27.75
N ARG A 457 4.03 30.94 28.93
CA ARG A 457 4.10 29.47 29.07
C ARG A 457 5.19 28.80 28.23
N TYR A 458 6.34 29.45 28.05
CA TYR A 458 7.50 28.80 27.46
C TYR A 458 8.00 27.62 28.30
N HIS A 459 8.26 26.48 27.66
CA HIS A 459 8.90 25.31 28.26
C HIS A 459 9.67 24.50 27.20
N PRO A 460 10.92 24.06 27.43
CA PRO A 460 11.71 23.31 26.43
C PRO A 460 11.03 22.06 25.88
N GLY A 461 10.36 21.29 26.76
CA GLY A 461 9.55 20.13 26.37
C GLY A 461 8.12 20.44 25.91
N GLY A 462 7.77 21.71 25.71
CA GLY A 462 6.47 22.15 25.22
C GLY A 462 6.26 21.84 23.73
N ILE A 463 5.06 22.08 23.22
CA ILE A 463 4.76 21.92 21.79
C ILE A 463 5.20 23.16 21.01
N LYS A 464 5.68 22.99 19.76
CA LYS A 464 6.04 24.13 18.93
C LYS A 464 4.77 24.79 18.40
N LEU A 465 4.69 26.12 18.52
CA LEU A 465 3.67 26.94 17.88
C LEU A 465 3.88 26.93 16.36
N VAL A 466 2.78 26.80 15.64
CA VAL A 466 2.70 26.85 14.18
C VAL A 466 1.48 27.71 13.85
N PRO A 467 1.65 28.90 13.27
CA PRO A 467 0.53 29.78 12.92
C PRO A 467 -0.55 29.03 12.12
N GLY A 468 -1.82 29.23 12.46
CA GLY A 468 -2.96 28.56 11.82
C GLY A 468 -3.21 27.11 12.26
N HIS A 469 -2.29 26.48 13.00
CA HIS A 469 -2.41 25.07 13.41
C HIS A 469 -2.27 24.84 14.92
N ILE A 470 -1.27 25.47 15.55
CA ILE A 470 -0.92 25.29 16.97
C ILE A 470 -0.58 26.66 17.55
N GLU A 471 -1.44 27.17 18.43
CA GLU A 471 -1.35 28.56 18.90
C GLU A 471 -1.59 28.69 20.40
N LEU A 472 -1.28 29.87 20.94
CA LEU A 472 -1.73 30.28 22.26
C LEU A 472 -3.15 30.83 22.18
N VAL A 473 -3.98 30.50 23.17
CA VAL A 473 -5.27 31.14 23.38
C VAL A 473 -5.03 32.61 23.75
N GLN A 474 -5.56 33.53 22.95
CA GLN A 474 -5.45 34.97 23.16
C GLN A 474 -6.64 35.50 23.97
N MET A 475 -6.50 36.72 24.49
CA MET A 475 -7.63 37.43 25.08
C MET A 475 -8.63 37.80 23.97
N GLY A 476 -9.91 37.49 24.17
CA GLY A 476 -10.95 37.67 23.14
C GLY A 476 -11.23 36.40 22.32
N ASP A 477 -10.37 35.37 22.37
CA ASP A 477 -10.69 34.07 21.77
C ASP A 477 -11.94 33.47 22.44
N SER A 478 -12.82 32.84 21.65
CA SER A 478 -13.96 32.06 22.20
C SER A 478 -13.51 30.97 23.19
N LEU A 479 -12.29 30.45 23.01
CA LEU A 479 -11.67 29.47 23.91
C LEU A 479 -11.09 30.07 25.20
N ALA A 480 -10.95 31.40 25.32
CA ALA A 480 -10.43 32.06 26.53
C ALA A 480 -11.24 31.71 27.78
N GLY A 481 -12.54 31.44 27.58
CA GLY A 481 -13.47 31.01 28.60
C GLY A 481 -13.78 32.11 29.62
N PRO A 482 -14.68 31.81 30.59
CA PRO A 482 -15.09 32.79 31.60
C PRO A 482 -13.89 33.33 32.38
N ASN A 483 -13.79 34.67 32.52
CA ASN A 483 -12.67 35.33 33.19
C ASN A 483 -11.28 35.05 32.61
N ASN A 484 -11.18 34.74 31.31
CA ASN A 484 -9.90 34.48 30.63
C ASN A 484 -9.09 33.32 31.22
N ILE A 485 -9.74 32.32 31.84
CA ILE A 485 -9.08 31.21 32.54
C ILE A 485 -8.19 30.34 31.64
N ASN A 486 -8.43 30.34 30.33
CA ASN A 486 -7.68 29.55 29.36
C ASN A 486 -6.65 30.38 28.58
N VAL A 487 -6.57 31.70 28.78
CA VAL A 487 -5.59 32.54 28.07
C VAL A 487 -4.17 32.03 28.34
N ASN A 488 -3.36 32.00 27.27
CA ASN A 488 -2.03 31.38 27.20
C ASN A 488 -1.98 29.85 27.23
N LYS A 489 -3.10 29.12 27.30
CA LYS A 489 -3.09 27.67 27.02
C LYS A 489 -2.85 27.42 25.53
N ILE A 490 -2.48 26.19 25.19
CA ILE A 490 -2.34 25.76 23.79
C ILE A 490 -3.71 25.42 23.21
N LYS A 491 -4.01 25.98 22.02
CA LYS A 491 -5.12 25.58 21.15
C LYS A 491 -4.58 24.92 19.88
N LEU A 492 -5.32 23.95 19.35
CA LEU A 492 -5.04 23.25 18.09
C LEU A 492 -6.20 23.48 17.13
N TYR A 493 -5.91 23.72 15.85
CA TYR A 493 -6.90 23.63 14.78
C TYR A 493 -6.97 22.18 14.30
N ALA A 494 -8.01 21.45 14.72
CA ALA A 494 -8.07 20.00 14.58
C ALA A 494 -9.53 19.50 14.50
N TRP A 495 -9.72 18.22 14.18
CA TRP A 495 -11.00 17.53 14.32
C TRP A 495 -11.52 17.70 15.75
N ARG A 496 -12.75 18.20 15.89
CA ARG A 496 -13.27 18.67 17.19
C ARG A 496 -13.56 17.54 18.19
N GLY A 497 -13.58 16.30 17.72
CA GLY A 497 -13.74 15.11 18.55
C GLY A 497 -15.16 14.58 18.62
N SER A 498 -15.30 13.34 19.09
CA SER A 498 -16.59 12.63 19.18
C SER A 498 -17.63 13.30 20.07
N ASN A 499 -17.26 14.25 20.94
CA ASN A 499 -18.21 14.98 21.78
C ASN A 499 -19.11 15.93 20.97
N PHE A 500 -18.75 16.24 19.72
CA PHE A 500 -19.57 17.02 18.78
C PHE A 500 -20.49 16.13 17.93
N ILE A 501 -20.47 14.81 18.16
CA ILE A 501 -21.25 13.82 17.42
C ILE A 501 -22.24 13.19 18.40
N THR A 502 -23.53 13.50 18.26
CA THR A 502 -24.58 12.85 19.04
C THR A 502 -25.06 11.58 18.34
N ASN A 503 -25.21 11.65 17.02
CA ASN A 503 -25.58 10.55 16.15
C ASN A 503 -24.61 10.45 14.96
N PRO A 504 -23.75 9.43 14.90
CA PRO A 504 -22.76 9.28 13.82
C PRO A 504 -23.39 9.01 12.44
N LEU A 505 -24.71 8.81 12.35
CA LEU A 505 -25.41 8.67 11.06
C LEU A 505 -25.90 10.00 10.47
N THR A 506 -25.83 11.10 11.23
CA THR A 506 -26.37 12.40 10.80
C THR A 506 -25.49 13.58 11.17
N ASP A 507 -24.55 13.40 12.09
CA ASP A 507 -23.76 14.48 12.64
C ASP A 507 -22.31 14.36 12.15
N GLU A 508 -21.69 15.51 11.90
CA GLU A 508 -20.27 15.67 11.60
C GLU A 508 -19.60 16.45 12.74
N ALA A 509 -18.42 16.04 13.21
CA ALA A 509 -17.71 16.87 14.16
C ALA A 509 -17.03 18.05 13.47
N GLY A 510 -16.56 17.90 12.22
CA GLY A 510 -15.76 18.92 11.52
C GLY A 510 -14.48 19.34 12.26
N THR A 511 -13.83 20.40 11.78
CA THR A 511 -12.60 20.92 12.38
C THR A 511 -12.81 22.30 13.00
N GLY A 512 -11.91 22.69 13.89
CA GLY A 512 -11.90 24.02 14.48
C GLY A 512 -10.89 24.13 15.62
N TRP A 513 -10.79 25.33 16.20
CA TRP A 513 -9.96 25.56 17.36
C TRP A 513 -10.51 24.82 18.59
N ILE A 514 -9.70 23.93 19.16
CA ILE A 514 -9.96 23.23 20.42
C ILE A 514 -8.79 23.41 21.39
N LEU A 515 -9.07 23.32 22.70
CA LEU A 515 -7.99 23.25 23.69
C LEU A 515 -7.20 21.94 23.49
N ALA A 516 -5.89 22.05 23.36
CA ALA A 516 -5.00 20.92 23.06
C ALA A 516 -5.05 19.82 24.15
N GLU A 517 -5.36 20.20 25.38
CA GLU A 517 -5.55 19.29 26.53
C GLU A 517 -6.75 18.33 26.33
N ASN A 518 -7.67 18.65 25.42
CA ASN A 518 -8.84 17.83 25.08
C ASN A 518 -8.70 17.07 23.75
N TRP A 519 -7.60 17.25 23.01
CA TRP A 519 -7.42 16.63 21.69
C TRP A 519 -7.53 15.11 21.75
N VAL A 520 -8.20 14.54 20.76
CA VAL A 520 -8.34 13.09 20.52
C VAL A 520 -8.12 12.80 19.03
N PRO A 521 -7.54 11.65 18.67
CA PRO A 521 -7.40 11.23 17.28
C PRO A 521 -8.76 10.93 16.62
N TYR A 522 -8.82 10.98 15.29
CA TYR A 522 -10.00 10.62 14.50
C TYR A 522 -10.29 9.12 14.58
N GLN A 523 -11.00 8.73 15.63
CA GLN A 523 -11.33 7.36 16.00
C GLN A 523 -12.64 7.36 16.81
N ARG A 524 -13.24 6.17 16.97
CA ARG A 524 -14.40 6.00 17.85
C ARG A 524 -14.05 6.31 19.31
N PRO A 525 -14.98 6.88 20.11
CA PRO A 525 -14.76 7.14 21.54
C PRO A 525 -14.46 5.87 22.34
N THR A 526 -14.90 4.71 21.84
CA THR A 526 -14.69 3.39 22.47
C THR A 526 -13.38 2.70 22.04
N PHE A 527 -12.65 3.29 21.09
CA PHE A 527 -11.38 2.77 20.55
C PHE A 527 -10.47 3.94 20.10
N VAL A 528 -10.02 4.75 21.04
CA VAL A 528 -9.27 5.99 20.74
C VAL A 528 -7.87 5.72 20.17
N THR A 529 -7.19 4.66 20.62
CA THR A 529 -5.93 4.19 20.04
C THR A 529 -5.77 2.70 20.34
N PRO A 530 -5.08 1.93 19.48
CA PRO A 530 -4.82 0.52 19.78
C PRO A 530 -4.02 0.33 21.08
N PRO A 531 -4.30 -0.74 21.86
CA PRO A 531 -3.73 -0.95 23.20
C PRO A 531 -2.30 -1.52 23.14
N PHE A 532 -1.39 -0.82 22.47
CA PHE A 532 0.03 -1.14 22.35
C PHE A 532 0.84 0.08 21.87
N ALA A 533 2.16 0.05 22.09
CA ALA A 533 3.09 1.11 21.73
C ALA A 533 3.08 1.50 20.23
N GLY A 534 3.52 2.72 19.95
CA GLY A 534 3.57 3.30 18.60
C GLY A 534 4.67 2.69 17.72
N TYR A 535 5.92 2.82 18.13
CA TYR A 535 7.08 2.52 17.29
C TYR A 535 7.44 1.02 17.21
N ILE A 536 7.52 0.42 16.02
CA ILE A 536 7.17 0.93 14.67
C ILE A 536 5.70 0.64 14.34
N SER A 537 5.15 1.28 13.30
CA SER A 537 3.79 1.05 12.81
C SER A 537 3.62 -0.38 12.29
N GLY A 538 2.64 -1.10 12.87
CA GLY A 538 2.30 -2.45 12.42
C GLY A 538 1.71 -2.45 11.02
N HIS A 539 0.83 -1.49 10.71
CA HIS A 539 0.18 -1.41 9.39
C HIS A 539 1.20 -1.15 8.28
N SER A 540 2.14 -0.23 8.51
CA SER A 540 3.21 0.07 7.55
C SER A 540 4.07 -1.17 7.27
N THR A 541 4.39 -1.93 8.32
CA THR A 541 5.20 -3.17 8.21
C THR A 541 4.44 -4.28 7.50
N PHE A 542 3.21 -4.62 7.93
CA PHE A 542 2.40 -5.65 7.27
C PHE A 542 2.13 -5.33 5.80
N SER A 543 1.78 -4.08 5.52
CA SER A 543 1.37 -3.67 4.19
C SER A 543 2.54 -3.66 3.23
N ARG A 544 3.70 -3.20 3.68
CA ARG A 544 4.88 -3.22 2.83
C ARG A 544 5.35 -4.64 2.57
N THR A 545 5.44 -5.48 3.59
CA THR A 545 5.77 -6.91 3.38
C THR A 545 4.83 -7.57 2.39
N SER A 546 3.52 -7.36 2.53
CA SER A 546 2.52 -7.97 1.66
C SER A 546 2.60 -7.44 0.23
N ALA A 547 2.76 -6.13 0.04
CA ALA A 547 2.87 -5.51 -1.28
C ALA A 547 4.09 -6.02 -2.06
N GLU A 548 5.24 -6.13 -1.39
CA GLU A 548 6.44 -6.69 -2.01
C GLU A 548 6.26 -8.19 -2.30
N ILE A 549 5.68 -8.97 -1.39
CA ILE A 549 5.40 -10.40 -1.65
C ILE A 549 4.46 -10.57 -2.84
N LEU A 550 3.40 -9.77 -2.95
CA LEU A 550 2.47 -9.86 -4.09
C LEU A 550 3.17 -9.47 -5.40
N THR A 551 4.04 -8.46 -5.38
CA THR A 551 4.86 -8.07 -6.53
C THR A 551 5.74 -9.23 -6.99
N GLU A 552 6.54 -9.79 -6.08
CA GLU A 552 7.44 -10.92 -6.38
C GLU A 552 6.65 -12.18 -6.75
N PHE A 553 5.54 -12.49 -6.09
CA PHE A 553 4.77 -13.71 -6.34
C PHE A 553 4.05 -13.69 -7.69
N THR A 554 3.51 -12.54 -8.08
CA THR A 554 2.84 -12.38 -9.38
C THR A 554 3.81 -12.06 -10.52
N GLY A 555 5.05 -11.65 -10.20
CA GLY A 555 6.02 -11.14 -11.16
C GLY A 555 5.64 -9.78 -11.78
N ASP A 556 4.71 -9.06 -11.16
CA ASP A 556 4.18 -7.79 -11.66
C ASP A 556 3.91 -6.83 -10.50
N PRO A 557 4.47 -5.60 -10.49
CA PRO A 557 4.18 -4.64 -9.43
C PRO A 557 2.75 -4.06 -9.51
N TYR A 558 2.08 -4.18 -10.65
CA TYR A 558 0.74 -3.66 -10.86
C TYR A 558 -0.34 -4.63 -10.43
N PHE A 559 -1.47 -4.10 -9.97
CA PHE A 559 -2.69 -4.90 -9.86
C PHE A 559 -3.10 -5.44 -11.24
N PRO A 560 -3.77 -6.60 -11.32
CA PRO A 560 -4.33 -7.11 -12.57
C PRO A 560 -5.19 -6.04 -13.27
N GLY A 561 -5.05 -5.92 -14.60
CA GLY A 561 -5.67 -4.82 -15.37
C GLY A 561 -5.01 -3.43 -15.19
N GLY A 562 -3.93 -3.36 -14.41
CA GLY A 562 -3.14 -2.15 -14.14
C GLY A 562 -3.73 -1.24 -13.07
N MET A 563 -4.79 -1.66 -12.37
CA MET A 563 -5.43 -0.87 -11.31
C MET A 563 -6.36 -1.72 -10.44
N SER A 564 -6.36 -1.47 -9.13
CA SER A 564 -7.41 -1.90 -8.20
C SER A 564 -8.23 -0.70 -7.74
N GLN A 565 -9.50 -0.94 -7.38
CA GLN A 565 -10.45 0.08 -7.00
C GLN A 565 -11.34 -0.36 -5.83
N PHE A 566 -11.68 0.58 -4.96
CA PHE A 566 -12.66 0.40 -3.90
C PHE A 566 -13.65 1.57 -3.86
N GLN A 567 -14.93 1.27 -3.96
CA GLN A 567 -16.00 2.27 -4.02
C GLN A 567 -16.38 2.75 -2.61
N VAL A 568 -16.31 4.06 -2.39
CA VAL A 568 -16.72 4.73 -1.16
C VAL A 568 -17.97 5.55 -1.45
N LYS A 569 -19.10 5.14 -0.87
CA LYS A 569 -20.40 5.76 -1.12
C LYS A 569 -20.68 6.92 -0.17
N LYS A 570 -21.18 8.02 -0.75
CA LYS A 570 -21.64 9.22 -0.05
C LYS A 570 -22.58 8.83 1.09
N ASN A 571 -22.31 9.37 2.28
CA ASN A 571 -23.11 9.20 3.51
C ASN A 571 -23.40 7.73 3.90
N GLU A 572 -22.64 6.77 3.37
CA GLU A 572 -22.86 5.34 3.60
C GLU A 572 -21.61 4.60 4.09
N PHE A 573 -20.43 5.22 3.97
CA PHE A 573 -19.17 4.55 4.28
C PHE A 573 -18.59 4.89 5.65
N LEU A 574 -18.56 6.18 6.04
CA LEU A 574 -18.00 6.57 7.32
C LEU A 574 -18.88 6.07 8.47
N VAL A 575 -18.24 5.64 9.55
CA VAL A 575 -18.93 5.10 10.72
C VAL A 575 -18.57 5.85 11.99
N PHE A 576 -17.59 6.77 11.94
CA PHE A 576 -17.27 7.62 13.07
C PHE A 576 -18.19 8.85 13.12
N GLU A 577 -18.59 9.35 11.96
CA GLU A 577 -19.47 10.51 11.73
C GLU A 577 -20.15 10.38 10.34
N ASP A 578 -21.08 11.28 10.00
CA ASP A 578 -21.73 11.27 8.68
C ASP A 578 -20.73 11.59 7.56
N GLY A 579 -20.88 10.89 6.42
CA GLY A 579 -20.09 11.11 5.21
C GLY A 579 -19.57 9.84 4.53
N PRO A 580 -18.69 9.98 3.52
CA PRO A 580 -18.20 11.24 2.97
C PRO A 580 -19.30 12.05 2.27
N SER A 581 -19.06 13.34 2.00
CA SER A 581 -20.04 14.24 1.37
C SER A 581 -20.28 13.98 -0.12
N VAL A 582 -19.36 13.26 -0.78
CA VAL A 582 -19.45 12.83 -2.19
C VAL A 582 -19.11 11.35 -2.35
N ASP A 583 -19.55 10.74 -3.46
CA ASP A 583 -19.03 9.44 -3.89
C ASP A 583 -17.57 9.60 -4.29
N LEU A 584 -16.70 8.71 -3.82
CA LEU A 584 -15.30 8.64 -4.25
C LEU A 584 -14.87 7.19 -4.43
N THR A 585 -13.76 6.98 -5.14
CA THR A 585 -13.18 5.64 -5.36
C THR A 585 -11.72 5.68 -4.97
N LEU A 586 -11.33 4.87 -3.98
CA LEU A 586 -9.92 4.63 -3.70
C LEU A 586 -9.33 3.79 -4.83
N GLN A 587 -8.20 4.20 -5.38
CA GLN A 587 -7.59 3.58 -6.55
C GLN A 587 -6.09 3.39 -6.34
N TRP A 588 -5.57 2.26 -6.81
CA TRP A 588 -4.14 1.92 -6.71
C TRP A 588 -3.66 1.28 -8.00
N ALA A 589 -2.60 1.81 -8.61
CA ALA A 589 -1.98 1.18 -9.77
C ALA A 589 -1.15 -0.03 -9.34
N THR A 590 -0.31 0.14 -8.32
CA THR A 590 0.59 -0.89 -7.79
C THR A 590 0.24 -1.33 -6.37
N TYR A 591 0.71 -2.51 -5.97
CA TYR A 591 0.59 -2.97 -4.58
C TYR A 591 1.31 -2.02 -3.60
N ARG A 592 2.42 -1.40 -4.06
CA ARG A 592 3.18 -0.41 -3.29
C ARG A 592 2.34 0.83 -3.01
N ASP A 593 1.61 1.35 -4.00
CA ASP A 593 0.73 2.52 -3.81
C ASP A 593 -0.34 2.25 -2.74
N ALA A 594 -0.91 1.04 -2.73
CA ALA A 594 -1.85 0.62 -1.68
C ALA A 594 -1.19 0.57 -0.29
N SER A 595 0.04 0.04 -0.20
CA SER A 595 0.79 0.05 1.05
C SER A 595 1.14 1.46 1.53
N ASP A 596 1.46 2.39 0.63
CA ASP A 596 1.83 3.76 0.98
C ASP A 596 0.62 4.55 1.49
N GLN A 597 -0.53 4.40 0.84
CA GLN A 597 -1.78 4.95 1.34
C GLN A 597 -2.20 4.34 2.68
N CYS A 598 -2.00 3.03 2.89
CA CYS A 598 -2.23 2.39 4.18
C CYS A 598 -1.40 3.04 5.30
N SER A 599 -0.14 3.36 5.03
CA SER A 599 0.73 4.07 5.97
C SER A 599 0.23 5.48 6.31
N LEU A 600 -0.08 6.31 5.29
CA LEU A 600 -0.57 7.67 5.48
C LEU A 600 -1.86 7.74 6.31
N SER A 601 -2.75 6.78 6.08
CA SER A 601 -4.03 6.69 6.78
C SER A 601 -3.87 6.62 8.31
N ARG A 602 -2.73 6.13 8.82
CA ARG A 602 -2.46 6.03 10.27
C ARG A 602 -2.09 7.38 10.90
N ILE A 603 -1.56 8.29 10.08
CA ILE A 603 -1.20 9.67 10.45
C ILE A 603 -2.48 10.51 10.48
N TRP A 604 -3.30 10.48 9.42
CA TRP A 604 -4.61 11.15 9.41
C TRP A 604 -5.58 10.58 10.47
N GLY A 605 -5.55 9.26 10.70
CA GLY A 605 -6.26 8.65 11.80
C GLY A 605 -5.77 9.05 13.19
N GLY A 606 -4.66 9.81 13.29
CA GLY A 606 -4.16 10.40 14.54
C GLY A 606 -3.41 9.44 15.46
N ILE A 607 -3.09 8.23 15.02
CA ILE A 607 -2.60 7.15 15.89
C ILE A 607 -1.11 6.82 15.74
N HIS A 608 -0.47 7.26 14.66
CA HIS A 608 0.97 7.11 14.42
C HIS A 608 1.58 8.42 13.87
N PRO A 609 2.74 8.87 14.39
CA PRO A 609 3.55 9.91 13.76
C PRO A 609 4.41 9.37 12.61
N PRO A 610 4.98 10.25 11.75
CA PRO A 610 5.88 9.86 10.65
C PRO A 610 7.02 8.92 11.05
N VAL A 611 7.60 9.10 12.24
CA VAL A 611 8.69 8.25 12.73
C VAL A 611 8.30 6.80 12.99
N ASP A 612 7.02 6.50 13.17
CA ASP A 612 6.56 5.12 13.26
C ASP A 612 6.42 4.46 11.87
N ASP A 613 6.32 5.24 10.79
CA ASP A 613 5.97 4.74 9.46
C ASP A 613 7.17 4.26 8.64
N ILE A 614 8.08 5.16 8.28
CA ILE A 614 9.17 4.89 7.31
C ILE A 614 10.03 3.67 7.71
N PRO A 615 10.46 3.51 8.98
CA PRO A 615 11.21 2.31 9.37
C PRO A 615 10.40 1.02 9.15
N GLY A 616 9.09 1.07 9.37
CA GLY A 616 8.20 -0.06 9.09
C GLY A 616 8.13 -0.43 7.61
N ARG A 617 8.15 0.55 6.70
CA ARG A 617 8.25 0.28 5.26
C ARG A 617 9.58 -0.41 4.92
N PHE A 618 10.72 0.12 5.37
CA PHE A 618 12.02 -0.52 5.11
C PHE A 618 12.10 -1.96 5.62
N ILE A 619 11.68 -2.18 6.86
CA ILE A 619 11.65 -3.52 7.45
C ILE A 619 10.74 -4.45 6.65
N GLY A 620 9.58 -3.95 6.21
CA GLY A 620 8.66 -4.73 5.41
C GLY A 620 9.28 -5.26 4.11
N MET A 621 10.12 -4.46 3.45
CA MET A 621 10.87 -4.84 2.23
C MET A 621 11.96 -5.88 2.49
N GLU A 622 12.55 -5.92 3.68
CA GLU A 622 13.55 -6.95 4.02
C GLU A 622 12.86 -8.27 4.36
N ILE A 623 11.76 -8.23 5.13
CA ILE A 623 10.98 -9.42 5.49
C ILE A 623 10.38 -10.11 4.26
N SER A 624 9.94 -9.34 3.26
CA SER A 624 9.40 -9.91 2.03
C SER A 624 10.44 -10.72 1.26
N LYS A 625 11.68 -10.21 1.13
CA LYS A 625 12.78 -10.92 0.48
C LYS A 625 13.09 -12.24 1.18
N GLU A 626 13.22 -12.20 2.51
CA GLU A 626 13.51 -13.40 3.30
C GLU A 626 12.39 -14.43 3.21
N SER A 627 11.14 -13.98 3.33
CA SER A 627 9.95 -14.85 3.27
C SER A 627 9.74 -15.45 1.89
N PHE A 628 9.90 -14.66 0.84
CA PHE A 628 9.80 -15.12 -0.55
C PHE A 628 10.89 -16.13 -0.88
N THR A 629 12.14 -15.85 -0.49
CA THR A 629 13.27 -16.79 -0.68
C THR A 629 13.01 -18.10 0.06
N LYS A 630 12.55 -18.02 1.32
CA LYS A 630 12.23 -19.22 2.11
C LYS A 630 11.12 -20.05 1.48
N ALA A 631 10.07 -19.40 0.96
CA ALA A 631 8.97 -20.06 0.27
C ALA A 631 9.41 -20.68 -1.07
N LYS A 632 10.18 -19.94 -1.88
CA LYS A 632 10.73 -20.44 -3.15
C LYS A 632 11.53 -21.72 -2.95
N ASN A 633 12.42 -21.76 -1.95
CA ASN A 633 13.23 -22.94 -1.60
C ASN A 633 12.41 -24.11 -1.01
N LEU A 634 11.14 -23.90 -0.66
CA LEU A 634 10.23 -24.99 -0.29
C LEU A 634 9.49 -25.51 -1.52
N PHE A 635 9.20 -24.64 -2.49
CA PHE A 635 8.37 -24.97 -3.64
C PHE A 635 9.16 -25.64 -4.77
N TYR A 636 10.42 -25.26 -4.93
CA TYR A 636 11.28 -25.64 -6.03
C TYR A 636 12.70 -25.89 -5.53
N ASN A 637 13.41 -26.73 -6.27
CA ASN A 637 14.82 -27.02 -6.07
C ASN A 637 15.67 -26.33 -7.15
N ASP A 638 16.97 -26.29 -6.88
CA ASP A 638 18.08 -25.89 -7.75
C ASP A 638 19.13 -26.99 -7.54
N ASP A 639 18.91 -28.14 -8.21
CA ASP A 639 19.63 -29.40 -7.92
C ASP A 639 21.10 -29.36 -8.43
N ASP A 640 21.40 -28.57 -9.46
CA ASP A 640 22.75 -28.39 -10.01
C ASP A 640 23.49 -27.11 -9.54
N GLN A 641 22.81 -26.19 -8.86
CA GLN A 641 23.35 -24.96 -8.25
C GLN A 641 23.83 -23.91 -9.26
N ASP A 642 23.20 -23.83 -10.42
CA ASP A 642 23.47 -22.79 -11.42
C ASP A 642 22.77 -21.44 -11.11
N GLY A 643 21.81 -21.47 -10.17
CA GLY A 643 21.04 -20.30 -9.71
C GLY A 643 19.65 -20.16 -10.34
N TYR A 644 19.29 -21.03 -11.28
CA TYR A 644 17.94 -21.26 -11.76
C TYR A 644 17.29 -22.37 -10.94
N TYR A 645 15.96 -22.33 -10.85
CA TYR A 645 15.20 -23.32 -10.09
C TYR A 645 14.35 -24.10 -11.07
N SER A 646 13.93 -25.31 -10.71
CA SER A 646 13.12 -26.23 -11.52
C SER A 646 11.78 -25.71 -12.10
N TYR A 647 11.37 -24.47 -11.83
CA TYR A 647 10.25 -23.80 -12.52
C TYR A 647 10.68 -22.89 -13.69
N GLU A 648 11.95 -22.49 -13.72
CA GLU A 648 12.60 -21.72 -14.77
C GLU A 648 13.53 -22.63 -15.61
N ASP A 649 14.04 -23.69 -15.00
CA ASP A 649 14.97 -24.64 -15.58
C ASP A 649 14.26 -25.87 -16.16
N CYS A 650 14.55 -26.17 -17.43
CA CYS A 650 13.99 -27.30 -18.15
C CYS A 650 14.75 -28.63 -17.92
N ASP A 651 15.97 -28.60 -17.37
CA ASP A 651 16.73 -29.74 -16.83
C ASP A 651 17.61 -29.34 -15.61
N ASP A 652 16.98 -29.17 -14.45
CA ASP A 652 17.57 -28.76 -13.14
C ASP A 652 18.71 -29.65 -12.60
N HIS A 653 19.13 -30.68 -13.36
CA HIS A 653 20.27 -31.55 -13.05
C HIS A 653 21.50 -31.25 -13.94
N ASN A 654 21.43 -30.22 -14.77
CA ASN A 654 22.44 -29.89 -15.78
C ASN A 654 22.65 -28.37 -15.88
N ASP A 655 23.76 -27.90 -15.27
CA ASP A 655 24.18 -26.49 -15.20
C ASP A 655 24.48 -25.80 -16.56
N GLN A 656 24.21 -26.49 -17.66
CA GLN A 656 24.32 -26.01 -19.03
C GLN A 656 22.97 -25.87 -19.74
N ILE A 657 21.86 -26.17 -19.06
CA ILE A 657 20.50 -26.07 -19.60
C ILE A 657 19.71 -25.17 -18.65
N HIS A 658 19.59 -23.90 -19.00
CA HIS A 658 18.88 -22.92 -18.18
C HIS A 658 18.59 -21.65 -18.99
N PRO A 659 17.67 -20.78 -18.54
CA PRO A 659 17.38 -19.53 -19.23
C PRO A 659 18.61 -18.68 -19.54
N GLY A 660 18.74 -18.28 -20.81
CA GLY A 660 19.80 -17.40 -21.30
C GLY A 660 21.13 -18.07 -21.63
N VAL A 661 21.19 -19.40 -21.66
CA VAL A 661 22.28 -20.15 -22.33
C VAL A 661 22.18 -19.95 -23.85
N ILE A 662 23.28 -20.19 -24.57
CA ILE A 662 23.25 -20.23 -26.04
C ILE A 662 22.94 -21.66 -26.46
N GLU A 663 21.93 -21.82 -27.31
CA GLU A 663 21.59 -23.10 -27.96
C GLU A 663 22.82 -23.80 -28.57
N ILE A 664 22.89 -25.12 -28.39
CA ILE A 664 23.88 -25.99 -29.02
C ILE A 664 23.16 -27.10 -29.77
N CYS A 665 23.65 -27.48 -30.95
CA CYS A 665 22.98 -28.44 -31.86
C CYS A 665 22.98 -29.90 -31.34
N ASP A 666 22.30 -30.14 -30.23
CA ASP A 666 22.22 -31.41 -29.53
C ASP A 666 20.79 -31.98 -29.50
N GLY A 667 19.79 -31.22 -29.97
CA GLY A 667 18.38 -31.61 -30.00
C GLY A 667 17.66 -31.42 -28.67
N LEU A 668 18.24 -30.65 -27.75
CA LEU A 668 17.63 -30.17 -26.53
C LEU A 668 17.29 -28.68 -26.67
N ASP A 669 16.46 -28.20 -25.77
CA ASP A 669 16.18 -26.77 -25.57
C ASP A 669 17.12 -26.35 -24.42
N ASN A 670 18.26 -25.75 -24.75
CA ASN A 670 19.31 -25.41 -23.77
C ASN A 670 19.01 -24.10 -23.05
N ASP A 671 18.32 -23.17 -23.71
CA ASP A 671 17.97 -21.86 -23.15
C ASP A 671 16.55 -21.80 -22.56
N CYS A 672 15.85 -22.92 -22.57
CA CYS A 672 14.53 -23.15 -21.99
C CYS A 672 13.46 -22.16 -22.50
N ASP A 673 13.56 -21.69 -23.75
CA ASP A 673 12.58 -20.79 -24.38
C ASP A 673 11.37 -21.53 -25.00
N GLY A 674 11.42 -22.85 -25.03
CA GLY A 674 10.41 -23.74 -25.58
C GLY A 674 10.64 -24.12 -27.05
N MET A 675 11.73 -23.67 -27.67
CA MET A 675 12.18 -24.05 -29.00
C MET A 675 13.46 -24.89 -28.88
N ILE A 676 13.62 -25.88 -29.76
CA ILE A 676 14.80 -26.77 -29.76
C ILE A 676 15.74 -26.34 -30.87
N ASP A 677 17.03 -26.16 -30.55
CA ASP A 677 18.11 -25.80 -31.47
C ASP A 677 17.82 -24.50 -32.27
N ASP A 678 17.13 -23.53 -31.67
CA ASP A 678 16.78 -22.27 -32.33
C ASP A 678 17.98 -21.30 -32.39
N SER A 679 17.85 -20.23 -33.20
CA SER A 679 18.90 -19.19 -33.33
C SER A 679 20.29 -19.69 -33.76
N LEU A 680 20.43 -20.96 -34.14
CA LEU A 680 21.64 -21.59 -34.66
C LEU A 680 21.78 -21.44 -36.18
N SER A 681 23.02 -21.42 -36.66
CA SER A 681 23.31 -21.45 -38.10
C SER A 681 22.95 -22.82 -38.68
N LEU A 682 22.03 -22.82 -39.66
CA LEU A 682 21.65 -24.03 -40.40
C LEU A 682 22.62 -24.29 -41.55
N TYR A 683 23.13 -25.51 -41.63
CA TYR A 683 23.92 -26.03 -42.74
C TYR A 683 23.01 -26.88 -43.63
N ARG A 684 23.00 -26.55 -44.93
CA ARG A 684 22.28 -27.32 -45.95
C ARG A 684 23.22 -28.33 -46.60
N TYR A 685 22.81 -29.59 -46.66
CA TYR A 685 23.49 -30.64 -47.42
C TYR A 685 22.57 -31.20 -48.49
N PHE A 686 23.13 -31.53 -49.66
CA PHE A 686 22.42 -32.07 -50.82
C PHE A 686 22.75 -33.54 -50.99
N LYS A 687 21.77 -34.36 -51.35
CA LYS A 687 21.94 -35.80 -51.47
C LYS A 687 22.80 -36.12 -52.70
N ASP A 688 23.72 -37.06 -52.54
CA ASP A 688 24.60 -37.61 -53.57
C ASP A 688 24.20 -39.08 -53.77
N ALA A 689 23.40 -39.36 -54.80
CA ALA A 689 22.78 -40.67 -54.98
C ALA A 689 23.65 -41.67 -55.77
N ASP A 690 24.62 -41.20 -56.56
CA ASP A 690 25.54 -42.05 -57.31
C ASP A 690 26.98 -42.12 -56.76
N GLY A 691 27.29 -41.27 -55.77
CA GLY A 691 28.50 -41.32 -54.94
C GLY A 691 29.71 -40.61 -55.54
N ASP A 692 29.51 -39.64 -56.45
CA ASP A 692 30.59 -38.95 -57.15
C ASP A 692 31.11 -37.68 -56.44
N GLY A 693 30.45 -37.24 -55.37
CA GLY A 693 30.83 -36.08 -54.57
C GLY A 693 30.09 -34.78 -54.91
N PHE A 694 29.12 -34.80 -55.83
CA PHE A 694 28.21 -33.70 -56.14
C PHE A 694 26.77 -34.08 -55.78
N GLY A 695 25.91 -33.09 -55.50
CA GLY A 695 24.57 -33.35 -54.98
C GLY A 695 23.45 -32.64 -55.74
N ASP A 696 22.23 -33.15 -55.62
CA ASP A 696 21.02 -32.65 -56.28
C ASP A 696 20.39 -31.45 -55.53
N LEU A 697 20.27 -30.31 -56.21
CA LEU A 697 19.61 -29.09 -55.70
C LEU A 697 18.18 -29.33 -55.16
N SER A 698 17.47 -30.30 -55.71
CA SER A 698 16.08 -30.61 -55.34
C SER A 698 15.94 -31.59 -54.17
N GLN A 699 17.03 -32.23 -53.73
CA GLN A 699 17.07 -33.18 -52.62
C GLN A 699 18.07 -32.74 -51.55
N PHE A 700 17.61 -31.93 -50.59
CA PHE A 700 18.45 -31.41 -49.51
C PHE A 700 17.87 -31.68 -48.12
N VAL A 701 18.74 -31.54 -47.12
CA VAL A 701 18.39 -31.52 -45.70
C VAL A 701 19.08 -30.32 -45.04
N ASP A 702 18.33 -29.58 -44.23
CA ASP A 702 18.85 -28.51 -43.38
C ASP A 702 19.08 -29.07 -41.97
N THR A 703 20.26 -28.82 -41.39
CA THR A 703 20.60 -29.23 -40.02
C THR A 703 21.58 -28.24 -39.40
N CYS A 704 21.50 -28.02 -38.09
CA CYS A 704 22.46 -27.20 -37.35
C CYS A 704 23.84 -27.88 -37.19
N ARG A 705 23.99 -29.16 -37.59
CA ARG A 705 25.26 -29.89 -37.48
C ARG A 705 26.19 -29.53 -38.65
N ASN A 706 27.36 -28.97 -38.33
CA ASN A 706 28.45 -28.74 -39.30
C ASN A 706 29.23 -30.04 -39.61
N ILE A 707 28.51 -31.13 -39.89
CA ILE A 707 29.07 -32.41 -40.33
C ILE A 707 28.23 -32.91 -41.51
N VAL A 708 28.90 -33.20 -42.62
CA VAL A 708 28.27 -33.77 -43.81
C VAL A 708 27.67 -35.14 -43.49
N LEU A 709 26.37 -35.30 -43.74
CA LEU A 709 25.64 -36.56 -43.51
C LEU A 709 26.06 -37.63 -44.53
N ALA A 710 26.06 -38.89 -44.13
CA ALA A 710 26.41 -39.99 -45.02
C ALA A 710 25.44 -40.05 -46.22
N GLY A 711 25.97 -39.99 -47.45
CA GLY A 711 25.19 -39.92 -48.70
C GLY A 711 24.72 -38.50 -49.08
N TYR A 712 25.30 -37.46 -48.46
CA TYR A 712 25.08 -36.06 -48.80
C TYR A 712 26.42 -35.35 -48.98
N VAL A 713 26.41 -34.18 -49.64
CA VAL A 713 27.55 -33.30 -49.88
C VAL A 713 27.15 -31.82 -49.70
N ILE A 714 28.12 -30.91 -49.65
CA ILE A 714 27.90 -29.47 -49.38
C ILE A 714 27.47 -28.66 -50.60
N ASN A 715 27.66 -29.20 -51.80
CA ASN A 715 27.39 -28.52 -53.06
C ASN A 715 26.12 -29.11 -53.71
N TYR A 716 25.48 -28.34 -54.58
CA TYR A 716 24.27 -28.73 -55.31
C TYR A 716 24.49 -28.80 -56.83
N LEU A 717 25.74 -28.98 -57.23
CA LEU A 717 26.19 -28.70 -58.60
C LEU A 717 26.00 -29.89 -59.54
N ASP A 718 25.35 -30.96 -59.09
CA ASP A 718 25.12 -32.13 -59.92
C ASP A 718 23.94 -31.91 -60.87
N CYS A 719 24.23 -31.90 -62.18
CA CYS A 719 23.20 -31.80 -63.21
C CYS A 719 22.49 -33.13 -63.48
N ASN A 720 23.03 -34.26 -63.00
CA ASN A 720 22.41 -35.58 -63.09
C ASN A 720 22.90 -36.56 -61.99
N ASP A 721 22.29 -36.48 -60.81
CA ASP A 721 22.49 -37.29 -59.58
C ASP A 721 22.23 -38.81 -59.71
N ASN A 722 22.13 -39.33 -60.92
CA ASN A 722 22.11 -40.77 -61.19
C ASN A 722 23.23 -41.21 -62.16
N ASN A 723 24.13 -40.31 -62.57
CA ASN A 723 25.22 -40.57 -63.49
C ASN A 723 26.56 -39.95 -63.01
N PRO A 724 27.51 -40.77 -62.53
CA PRO A 724 28.75 -40.30 -61.89
C PRO A 724 29.80 -39.71 -62.86
N ASN A 725 29.41 -39.44 -64.12
CA ASN A 725 30.25 -38.80 -65.14
C ASN A 725 29.62 -37.49 -65.66
N ALA A 726 28.62 -36.96 -64.96
CA ALA A 726 27.95 -35.71 -65.28
C ALA A 726 27.97 -34.84 -64.02
N ASN A 727 29.12 -34.22 -63.75
CA ASN A 727 29.37 -33.37 -62.58
C ASN A 727 30.49 -32.36 -62.89
N PRO A 728 30.60 -31.23 -62.15
CA PRO A 728 31.63 -30.19 -62.39
C PRO A 728 33.09 -30.60 -62.34
N GLY A 729 33.41 -31.83 -61.90
CA GLY A 729 34.75 -32.39 -61.97
C GLY A 729 35.00 -33.30 -63.17
N ALA A 730 33.97 -33.61 -63.96
CA ALA A 730 34.08 -34.40 -65.17
C ALA A 730 34.76 -33.59 -66.29
N ILE A 731 35.42 -34.29 -67.22
CA ILE A 731 36.07 -33.65 -68.37
C ILE A 731 35.13 -33.79 -69.56
N GLU A 732 34.81 -32.67 -70.19
CA GLU A 732 34.06 -32.59 -71.44
C GLU A 732 34.68 -33.43 -72.56
N VAL A 733 33.83 -34.12 -73.30
CA VAL A 733 34.17 -34.97 -74.44
C VAL A 733 33.19 -34.67 -75.56
N CYS A 734 33.67 -34.49 -76.79
CA CYS A 734 32.89 -33.98 -77.94
C CYS A 734 31.78 -34.96 -78.38
N ASP A 735 30.71 -35.06 -77.59
CA ASP A 735 29.70 -36.12 -77.63
C ASP A 735 28.24 -35.64 -77.50
N GLY A 736 28.02 -34.35 -77.23
CA GLY A 736 26.71 -33.72 -77.21
C GLY A 736 26.00 -33.78 -75.85
N ILE A 737 26.72 -34.10 -74.78
CA ILE A 737 26.26 -34.06 -73.38
C ILE A 737 27.06 -32.98 -72.64
N ASP A 738 26.42 -32.30 -71.70
CA ASP A 738 27.08 -31.41 -70.74
C ASP A 738 27.56 -32.30 -69.57
N ASN A 739 28.84 -32.65 -69.60
CA ASN A 739 29.48 -33.54 -68.64
C ASN A 739 29.97 -32.79 -67.40
N ASP A 740 30.42 -31.56 -67.53
CA ASP A 740 30.90 -30.73 -66.42
C ASP A 740 29.82 -29.83 -65.79
N CYS A 741 28.56 -29.99 -66.19
CA CYS A 741 27.40 -29.33 -65.62
C CYS A 741 27.50 -27.80 -65.59
N ASP A 742 28.27 -27.21 -66.50
CA ASP A 742 28.43 -25.76 -66.62
C ASP A 742 27.29 -25.09 -67.42
N GLY A 743 26.36 -25.90 -67.92
CA GLY A 743 25.21 -25.49 -68.71
C GLY A 743 25.49 -25.43 -70.22
N MET A 744 26.69 -25.80 -70.66
CA MET A 744 27.12 -25.86 -72.05
C MET A 744 27.40 -27.31 -72.45
N ILE A 745 26.98 -27.66 -73.66
CA ILE A 745 27.23 -28.99 -74.21
C ILE A 745 28.54 -28.94 -75.00
N ASP A 746 29.50 -29.81 -74.69
CA ASP A 746 30.80 -29.94 -75.37
C ASP A 746 31.71 -28.70 -75.25
N ASP A 747 31.70 -28.01 -74.10
CA ASP A 747 32.66 -26.92 -73.81
C ASP A 747 34.02 -27.52 -73.35
N SER A 748 35.02 -26.72 -73.01
CA SER A 748 36.33 -27.18 -72.48
C SER A 748 37.16 -28.11 -73.40
N LEU A 749 36.63 -28.47 -74.56
CA LEU A 749 37.35 -29.04 -75.70
C LEU A 749 38.06 -27.91 -76.43
N LYS A 750 39.33 -28.12 -76.81
CA LYS A 750 40.13 -27.03 -77.38
C LYS A 750 39.59 -26.59 -78.74
N ILE A 751 38.74 -25.57 -78.70
CA ILE A 751 38.29 -24.78 -79.83
C ILE A 751 39.38 -23.73 -80.05
N TYR A 752 39.92 -23.70 -81.25
CA TYR A 752 40.96 -22.77 -81.67
C TYR A 752 40.28 -21.56 -82.32
N HIS A 753 40.42 -20.41 -81.67
CA HIS A 753 39.97 -19.11 -82.16
C HIS A 753 41.17 -18.39 -82.81
N TYR A 754 40.99 -17.86 -84.01
CA TYR A 754 42.05 -17.16 -84.74
C TYR A 754 41.64 -15.72 -85.05
N TYR A 755 42.59 -14.80 -84.93
CA TYR A 755 42.36 -13.35 -85.01
C TYR A 755 43.32 -12.70 -86.02
N PRO A 756 42.87 -11.75 -86.86
CA PRO A 756 43.71 -11.07 -87.84
C PRO A 756 44.65 -10.08 -87.15
N ASP A 757 45.93 -10.06 -87.54
CA ASP A 757 46.99 -9.17 -87.03
C ASP A 757 47.42 -8.24 -88.17
N LEU A 758 47.01 -6.97 -88.12
CA LEU A 758 47.07 -6.06 -89.28
C LEU A 758 48.36 -5.25 -89.36
N ASP A 759 48.99 -4.96 -88.22
CA ASP A 759 50.22 -4.16 -88.15
C ASP A 759 51.50 -5.00 -87.87
N HIS A 760 51.31 -6.31 -87.70
CA HIS A 760 52.32 -7.38 -87.61
C HIS A 760 53.20 -7.32 -86.36
N ASP A 761 52.67 -6.86 -85.24
CA ASP A 761 53.38 -6.85 -83.97
C ASP A 761 53.27 -8.17 -83.18
N GLY A 762 52.37 -9.06 -83.60
CA GLY A 762 52.18 -10.41 -83.07
C GLY A 762 50.91 -10.60 -82.25
N PHE A 763 50.11 -9.56 -82.03
CA PHE A 763 48.77 -9.59 -81.44
C PHE A 763 47.74 -9.20 -82.52
N GLY A 764 46.50 -9.68 -82.43
CA GLY A 764 45.46 -9.42 -83.44
C GLY A 764 44.16 -8.87 -82.87
N ASP A 765 43.30 -8.32 -83.72
CA ASP A 765 42.03 -7.67 -83.35
C ASP A 765 41.02 -8.69 -82.78
N GLY A 766 40.77 -8.59 -81.48
CA GLY A 766 39.82 -9.43 -80.74
C GLY A 766 38.35 -9.26 -81.12
N THR A 767 37.99 -8.27 -81.94
CA THR A 767 36.59 -8.02 -82.35
C THR A 767 36.17 -8.78 -83.63
N LEU A 768 37.13 -9.39 -84.34
CA LEU A 768 36.89 -10.14 -85.58
C LEU A 768 37.59 -11.51 -85.56
N GLY A 769 36.99 -12.48 -84.87
CA GLY A 769 37.47 -13.87 -84.83
C GLY A 769 36.45 -14.93 -85.24
N PHE A 770 36.90 -16.17 -85.47
CA PHE A 770 36.02 -17.32 -85.69
C PHE A 770 36.55 -18.59 -84.99
N ASP A 771 35.62 -19.40 -84.46
CA ASP A 771 35.89 -20.61 -83.67
C ASP A 771 35.96 -21.90 -84.51
N THR A 772 36.93 -22.79 -84.21
CA THR A 772 36.98 -24.15 -84.74
C THR A 772 37.83 -25.11 -83.89
N CYS A 773 37.41 -26.36 -83.63
CA CYS A 773 38.22 -27.34 -82.88
C CYS A 773 39.31 -28.08 -83.72
N VAL A 774 39.94 -27.40 -84.71
CA VAL A 774 40.93 -27.99 -85.68
C VAL A 774 42.23 -27.15 -85.78
N VAL A 775 43.41 -27.81 -85.91
CA VAL A 775 44.78 -27.20 -85.97
C VAL A 775 45.55 -27.61 -87.24
N PRO A 776 46.41 -26.76 -87.90
CA PRO A 776 46.92 -25.40 -87.54
C PRO A 776 46.35 -24.16 -88.33
N PRO A 777 46.64 -22.89 -87.91
CA PRO A 777 46.07 -21.62 -88.44
C PRO A 777 46.36 -21.24 -89.90
N PHE A 778 45.52 -20.34 -90.47
CA PHE A 778 45.71 -19.70 -91.78
C PHE A 778 46.70 -18.50 -91.71
N GLU A 779 47.39 -18.19 -92.80
CA GLU A 779 48.40 -17.12 -92.88
C GLU A 779 47.75 -15.72 -92.72
N GLY A 780 48.31 -14.87 -91.84
CA GLY A 780 47.76 -13.55 -91.49
C GLY A 780 46.82 -13.53 -90.28
N PHE A 781 46.74 -14.66 -89.55
CA PHE A 781 45.98 -14.78 -88.30
C PHE A 781 46.85 -15.37 -87.19
N VAL A 782 46.69 -14.83 -85.99
CA VAL A 782 47.40 -15.23 -84.77
C VAL A 782 46.41 -15.77 -83.74
N PHE A 783 46.93 -16.47 -82.74
CA PHE A 783 46.12 -17.01 -81.64
C PHE A 783 45.79 -15.95 -80.58
N ASP A 784 46.60 -14.90 -80.52
CA ASP A 784 46.56 -13.92 -79.46
C ASP A 784 45.79 -12.70 -79.94
N HIS A 785 44.72 -12.36 -79.22
CA HIS A 785 43.66 -11.46 -79.67
C HIS A 785 43.61 -10.16 -78.87
N SER A 786 44.66 -9.93 -78.10
CA SER A 786 44.69 -8.95 -77.04
C SER A 786 45.26 -7.60 -77.50
N ASP A 787 45.24 -7.34 -78.82
CA ASP A 787 45.54 -6.01 -79.35
C ASP A 787 44.31 -5.10 -79.22
N CYS A 788 44.44 -4.04 -78.42
CA CYS A 788 43.40 -3.04 -78.24
C CYS A 788 43.45 -1.89 -79.27
N ASP A 789 44.52 -1.79 -80.08
CA ASP A 789 44.62 -0.91 -81.25
C ASP A 789 45.50 -1.53 -82.35
N ASP A 790 44.94 -2.48 -83.11
CA ASP A 790 45.55 -3.30 -84.20
C ASP A 790 46.04 -2.48 -85.43
N ASN A 791 46.15 -1.15 -85.30
CA ASN A 791 46.83 -0.27 -86.26
C ASN A 791 48.05 0.45 -85.65
N ASN A 792 48.40 0.18 -84.39
CA ASN A 792 49.42 0.88 -83.65
C ASN A 792 50.23 -0.02 -82.70
N SER A 793 51.32 -0.58 -83.24
CA SER A 793 52.31 -1.46 -82.60
C SER A 793 53.02 -0.97 -81.32
N LEU A 794 52.58 0.12 -80.68
CA LEU A 794 53.07 0.63 -79.40
C LEU A 794 52.06 0.48 -78.25
N ILE A 795 50.84 0.05 -78.56
CA ILE A 795 49.75 -0.20 -77.61
C ILE A 795 49.41 -1.69 -77.76
N ASN A 796 49.93 -2.53 -76.86
CA ASN A 796 49.75 -3.97 -76.91
C ASN A 796 50.04 -4.59 -75.53
N PRO A 797 49.64 -5.84 -75.27
CA PRO A 797 49.70 -6.53 -73.97
C PRO A 797 51.04 -6.55 -73.21
N LEU A 798 52.13 -6.19 -73.90
CA LEU A 798 53.48 -6.19 -73.36
C LEU A 798 54.07 -4.78 -73.23
N ALA A 799 53.29 -3.75 -73.52
CA ALA A 799 53.64 -2.37 -73.21
C ALA A 799 53.71 -2.17 -71.69
N ILE A 800 54.24 -1.04 -71.25
CA ILE A 800 54.30 -0.68 -69.82
C ILE A 800 53.43 0.56 -69.64
N GLU A 801 52.46 0.46 -68.73
CA GLU A 801 51.53 1.54 -68.37
C GLU A 801 52.23 2.86 -68.03
N LYS A 802 51.66 3.95 -68.53
CA LYS A 802 52.05 5.32 -68.24
C LYS A 802 50.80 6.09 -67.87
N CYS A 803 50.83 6.82 -66.75
CA CYS A 803 49.72 7.66 -66.26
C CYS A 803 49.29 8.75 -67.27
N ASP A 804 48.55 8.34 -68.30
CA ASP A 804 48.10 9.15 -69.43
C ASP A 804 46.65 8.82 -69.86
N LEU A 805 45.94 8.01 -69.06
CA LEU A 805 44.54 7.63 -69.24
C LEU A 805 44.28 6.79 -70.50
N ILE A 806 45.32 6.17 -71.06
CA ILE A 806 45.23 5.18 -72.14
C ILE A 806 45.73 3.86 -71.57
N ASP A 807 44.93 2.81 -71.74
CA ASP A 807 45.34 1.43 -71.45
C ASP A 807 46.36 1.03 -72.52
N ASN A 808 47.63 1.20 -72.19
CA ASN A 808 48.75 1.03 -73.13
C ASN A 808 49.13 -0.45 -73.24
N ASP A 809 48.96 -1.22 -72.17
CA ASP A 809 49.22 -2.65 -72.10
C ASP A 809 47.96 -3.53 -72.23
N CYS A 810 46.86 -2.95 -72.72
CA CYS A 810 45.65 -3.63 -73.18
C CYS A 810 45.08 -4.67 -72.19
N ASP A 811 45.35 -4.51 -70.89
CA ASP A 811 44.89 -5.43 -69.85
C ASP A 811 43.45 -5.11 -69.37
N GLY A 812 42.86 -4.06 -69.96
CA GLY A 812 41.52 -3.57 -69.68
C GLY A 812 41.46 -2.57 -68.53
N LEU A 813 42.60 -2.25 -67.90
CA LEU A 813 42.73 -1.35 -66.76
C LEU A 813 43.66 -0.19 -67.11
N ILE A 814 43.05 0.94 -67.45
CA ILE A 814 43.77 2.19 -67.68
C ILE A 814 44.63 2.55 -66.45
N ASP A 815 45.96 2.65 -66.62
CA ASP A 815 46.96 3.10 -65.63
C ASP A 815 47.21 2.18 -64.39
N ASP A 816 47.12 0.85 -64.51
CA ASP A 816 47.40 -0.13 -63.43
C ASP A 816 48.93 -0.31 -63.14
N SER A 817 49.27 -0.96 -62.02
CA SER A 817 50.63 -1.31 -61.55
C SER A 817 51.53 -0.12 -61.19
N LEU A 818 50.92 1.07 -61.09
CA LEU A 818 51.55 2.31 -60.61
C LEU A 818 51.21 2.58 -59.13
N ARG A 819 52.08 3.27 -58.38
CA ARG A 819 51.86 3.56 -56.95
C ARG A 819 50.66 4.49 -56.77
N ILE A 820 49.56 3.95 -56.25
CA ILE A 820 48.35 4.69 -55.88
C ILE A 820 48.58 5.48 -54.58
N PHE A 821 48.31 6.78 -54.63
CA PHE A 821 48.18 7.66 -53.48
C PHE A 821 46.69 7.88 -53.21
N ARG A 822 46.28 7.70 -51.94
CA ARG A 822 44.92 8.02 -51.48
C ARG A 822 44.89 9.45 -50.99
N TYR A 823 44.03 10.26 -51.59
CA TYR A 823 43.77 11.61 -51.15
C TYR A 823 42.27 11.77 -50.91
N TYR A 824 41.91 12.46 -49.84
CA TYR A 824 40.54 12.82 -49.51
C TYR A 824 40.23 14.18 -50.12
N LEU A 825 39.05 14.34 -50.71
CA LEU A 825 38.62 15.64 -51.24
C LEU A 825 38.65 16.63 -50.08
N ASP A 826 39.28 17.77 -50.32
CA ASP A 826 39.30 18.97 -49.48
C ASP A 826 38.53 20.02 -50.29
N ALA A 827 37.20 19.87 -50.31
CA ALA A 827 36.36 20.55 -51.29
C ALA A 827 36.27 22.06 -51.02
N ASP A 828 36.53 22.47 -49.78
CA ASP A 828 36.55 23.87 -49.36
C ASP A 828 37.98 24.44 -49.19
N GLY A 829 39.01 23.59 -49.18
CA GLY A 829 40.42 23.97 -49.30
C GLY A 829 41.11 24.33 -47.98
N ASP A 830 40.68 23.77 -46.85
CA ASP A 830 41.17 24.10 -45.51
C ASP A 830 42.32 23.23 -44.99
N GLY A 831 42.64 22.15 -45.70
CA GLY A 831 43.73 21.23 -45.37
C GLY A 831 43.28 19.91 -44.72
N TYR A 832 41.98 19.74 -44.43
CA TYR A 832 41.37 18.52 -43.94
C TYR A 832 40.47 17.91 -45.02
N GLY A 833 40.32 16.59 -45.02
CA GLY A 833 39.61 15.90 -46.11
C GLY A 833 38.46 15.05 -45.62
N ASN A 834 37.45 14.90 -46.48
CA ASN A 834 36.24 14.14 -46.16
C ASN A 834 36.49 12.62 -46.07
N PRO A 835 36.16 11.96 -44.96
CA PRO A 835 36.36 10.52 -44.81
C PRO A 835 35.54 9.66 -45.77
N THR A 836 34.45 10.20 -46.35
CA THR A 836 33.57 9.49 -47.27
C THR A 836 33.82 9.80 -48.75
N LEU A 837 34.54 10.87 -49.08
CA LEU A 837 34.84 11.29 -50.46
C LEU A 837 36.34 11.26 -50.72
N LEU A 838 36.84 10.09 -51.12
CA LEU A 838 38.25 9.86 -51.43
C LEU A 838 38.47 9.58 -52.91
N ILE A 839 39.65 9.94 -53.40
CA ILE A 839 40.18 9.52 -54.69
C ILE A 839 41.50 8.78 -54.50
N ASP A 840 41.62 7.66 -55.19
CA ASP A 840 42.84 6.89 -55.32
C ASP A 840 43.45 7.21 -56.70
N THR A 841 44.67 7.75 -56.78
CA THR A 841 45.34 8.11 -58.05
C THR A 841 46.82 7.75 -58.07
N CYS A 842 47.36 7.37 -59.22
CA CYS A 842 48.77 7.00 -59.39
C CYS A 842 49.73 8.19 -59.64
N ALA A 843 49.20 9.42 -59.75
CA ALA A 843 50.01 10.65 -59.85
C ALA A 843 50.16 11.34 -58.47
N PRO A 844 51.38 11.78 -58.07
CA PRO A 844 51.55 12.52 -56.81
C PRO A 844 50.84 13.88 -56.88
N ASN A 845 50.09 14.22 -55.83
CA ASN A 845 49.16 15.37 -55.79
C ASN A 845 49.78 16.67 -56.35
N THR A 846 49.31 17.09 -57.53
CA THR A 846 49.60 18.38 -58.16
C THR A 846 48.37 19.28 -58.27
N PHE A 847 47.25 18.88 -57.66
CA PHE A 847 45.95 19.55 -57.71
C PHE A 847 45.50 19.87 -56.27
N GLY A 848 45.66 21.12 -55.84
CA GLY A 848 45.44 21.57 -54.46
C GLY A 848 43.97 21.60 -53.99
N LEU A 849 43.21 20.54 -54.26
CA LEU A 849 41.80 20.32 -53.88
C LEU A 849 41.63 19.00 -53.09
N TYR A 850 42.71 18.29 -52.78
CA TYR A 850 42.68 16.99 -52.08
C TYR A 850 43.86 16.91 -51.09
N VAL A 851 43.68 16.23 -49.95
CA VAL A 851 44.66 16.13 -48.84
C VAL A 851 44.82 14.70 -48.32
N GLU A 852 45.85 14.43 -47.51
CA GLU A 852 46.20 13.06 -47.07
C GLU A 852 45.47 12.57 -45.81
N ASN A 853 44.70 13.43 -45.14
CA ASN A 853 44.00 13.10 -43.89
C ASN A 853 42.47 13.16 -44.08
N ASP A 854 41.74 12.37 -43.30
CA ASP A 854 40.29 12.11 -43.41
C ASP A 854 39.47 12.68 -42.24
N LEU A 855 39.98 13.76 -41.63
CA LEU A 855 39.48 14.24 -40.34
C LEU A 855 38.40 15.33 -40.45
N ASP A 856 37.97 15.67 -41.66
CA ASP A 856 36.99 16.75 -41.88
C ASP A 856 35.55 16.25 -41.66
N CYS A 857 34.85 16.84 -40.69
CA CYS A 857 33.46 16.53 -40.41
C CYS A 857 32.46 17.29 -41.31
N ASN A 858 32.88 18.35 -42.02
CA ASN A 858 32.07 19.04 -43.03
C ASN A 858 32.92 19.69 -44.14
N ASP A 859 33.33 18.86 -45.10
CA ASP A 859 34.14 19.17 -46.29
C ASP A 859 33.46 20.08 -47.36
N ASN A 860 32.47 20.87 -46.97
CA ASN A 860 31.94 21.95 -47.81
C ASN A 860 32.06 23.33 -47.12
N ASP A 861 32.66 23.39 -45.93
CA ASP A 861 32.88 24.62 -45.18
C ASP A 861 34.24 24.62 -44.45
N SER A 862 35.19 25.39 -45.00
CA SER A 862 36.60 25.50 -44.59
C SER A 862 36.84 26.00 -43.15
N LYS A 863 35.77 26.20 -42.39
CA LYS A 863 35.76 26.67 -41.00
C LYS A 863 35.35 25.57 -40.02
N ILE A 864 34.94 24.40 -40.50
CA ILE A 864 34.48 23.28 -39.69
C ILE A 864 35.45 22.13 -39.88
N ASN A 865 36.53 22.14 -39.10
CA ASN A 865 37.60 21.15 -39.16
C ASN A 865 38.34 21.05 -37.82
N PRO A 866 39.09 19.97 -37.55
CA PRO A 866 39.79 19.76 -36.27
C PRO A 866 40.78 20.84 -35.84
N GLY A 867 41.23 21.70 -36.77
CA GLY A 867 42.12 22.82 -36.49
C GLY A 867 41.40 24.14 -36.20
N SER A 868 40.08 24.21 -36.41
CA SER A 868 39.29 25.41 -36.26
C SER A 868 38.88 25.66 -34.80
N PRO A 869 38.95 26.90 -34.30
CA PRO A 869 38.39 27.24 -32.99
C PRO A 869 36.86 27.24 -33.06
N GLU A 870 36.21 26.76 -32.01
CA GLU A 870 34.74 26.85 -31.86
C GLU A 870 34.26 28.29 -32.07
N VAL A 871 33.17 28.45 -32.80
CA VAL A 871 32.47 29.73 -33.01
C VAL A 871 31.00 29.53 -32.73
N CYS A 872 30.36 30.51 -32.10
CA CYS A 872 28.99 30.36 -31.61
C CYS A 872 27.94 30.33 -32.72
N ASP A 873 27.82 29.19 -33.39
CA ASP A 873 26.95 29.00 -34.56
C ASP A 873 26.10 27.73 -34.51
N GLY A 874 26.17 26.97 -33.40
CA GLY A 874 25.40 25.75 -33.21
C GLY A 874 25.95 24.54 -33.96
N ILE A 875 27.18 24.65 -34.47
CA ILE A 875 27.89 23.60 -35.18
C ILE A 875 29.15 23.25 -34.38
N ASP A 876 29.54 21.98 -34.40
CA ASP A 876 30.83 21.52 -33.85
C ASP A 876 31.94 21.89 -34.84
N ASN A 877 32.45 23.11 -34.75
CA ASN A 877 33.40 23.64 -35.74
C ASN A 877 34.78 22.97 -35.66
N ASN A 878 35.14 22.39 -34.52
CA ASN A 878 36.42 21.73 -34.32
C ASN A 878 36.33 20.20 -34.41
N CYS A 879 35.18 19.66 -34.79
CA CYS A 879 34.94 18.22 -34.98
C CYS A 879 35.34 17.35 -33.77
N ASP A 880 35.29 17.88 -32.54
CA ASP A 880 35.67 17.15 -31.32
C ASP A 880 34.52 16.34 -30.69
N GLY A 881 33.33 16.42 -31.29
CA GLY A 881 32.10 15.78 -30.87
C GLY A 881 31.27 16.62 -29.89
N LYS A 882 31.60 17.90 -29.66
CA LYS A 882 30.88 18.79 -28.74
C LYS A 882 30.69 20.19 -29.33
N ILE A 883 29.44 20.49 -29.63
CA ILE A 883 28.97 21.79 -30.18
C ILE A 883 29.23 22.96 -29.20
N ASP A 884 29.83 24.04 -29.70
CA ASP A 884 30.02 25.37 -29.06
C ASP A 884 30.78 25.35 -27.72
N ASN A 885 31.75 24.44 -27.57
CA ASN A 885 32.46 24.25 -26.30
C ASN A 885 33.55 25.33 -26.06
N ASN A 886 33.89 25.62 -24.80
CA ASN A 886 34.94 26.58 -24.40
C ASN A 886 34.75 28.06 -24.85
N LEU A 887 33.54 28.47 -25.25
CA LEU A 887 33.20 29.86 -25.57
C LEU A 887 32.66 30.66 -24.37
N GLN A 888 32.88 31.99 -24.37
CA GLN A 888 32.30 32.89 -23.36
C GLN A 888 30.78 32.95 -23.55
N GLN A 889 30.02 32.50 -22.55
CA GLN A 889 28.57 32.53 -22.56
C GLN A 889 28.03 33.86 -22.05
N PHE A 890 27.04 34.39 -22.75
CA PHE A 890 26.23 35.56 -22.41
C PHE A 890 24.81 35.07 -22.10
N ARG A 891 24.30 35.43 -20.92
CA ARG A 891 22.94 35.10 -20.50
C ARG A 891 21.99 36.20 -20.95
N PHE A 892 20.93 35.83 -21.66
CA PHE A 892 19.84 36.73 -21.99
C PHE A 892 18.54 36.20 -21.39
N TYR A 893 17.73 37.12 -20.91
CA TYR A 893 16.45 36.91 -20.24
C TYR A 893 15.34 37.28 -21.21
N GLN A 894 14.25 36.51 -21.24
CA GLN A 894 13.11 36.77 -22.11
C GLN A 894 12.56 38.17 -21.81
N ASP A 895 12.36 38.97 -22.86
CA ASP A 895 11.71 40.29 -22.87
C ASP A 895 10.48 40.15 -23.77
N LYS A 896 9.39 39.64 -23.18
CA LYS A 896 8.20 39.22 -23.91
C LYS A 896 7.29 40.40 -24.28
N ASP A 897 7.38 41.53 -23.59
CA ASP A 897 6.61 42.72 -23.92
C ASP A 897 7.41 43.82 -24.67
N GLY A 898 8.73 43.67 -24.75
CA GLY A 898 9.64 44.46 -25.57
C GLY A 898 10.09 45.77 -24.94
N ASP A 899 10.16 45.88 -23.61
CA ASP A 899 10.46 47.12 -22.90
C ASP A 899 11.94 47.33 -22.54
N GLY A 900 12.76 46.29 -22.72
CA GLY A 900 14.20 46.33 -22.48
C GLY A 900 14.67 45.64 -21.20
N PHE A 901 13.76 45.15 -20.36
CA PHE A 901 14.04 44.33 -19.17
C PHE A 901 13.49 42.92 -19.38
N GLY A 902 14.07 41.92 -18.72
CA GLY A 902 13.70 40.53 -18.95
C GLY A 902 13.57 39.70 -17.68
N ASN A 903 12.86 38.58 -17.82
CA ASN A 903 12.48 37.69 -16.73
C ASN A 903 13.65 36.85 -16.19
N ILE A 904 14.02 37.01 -14.91
CA ILE A 904 15.13 36.27 -14.27
C ILE A 904 15.00 34.73 -14.35
N ASN A 905 13.78 34.20 -14.40
CA ASN A 905 13.50 32.76 -14.40
C ASN A 905 13.46 32.14 -15.80
N ILE A 906 13.39 32.96 -16.86
CA ILE A 906 13.35 32.48 -18.24
C ILE A 906 14.54 33.07 -18.99
N PHE A 907 15.63 32.30 -19.02
CA PHE A 907 16.86 32.70 -19.70
C PHE A 907 17.37 31.59 -20.62
N PHE A 908 18.17 32.00 -21.60
CA PHE A 908 19.06 31.08 -22.30
C PHE A 908 20.49 31.62 -22.23
N ASP A 909 21.45 30.70 -22.23
CA ASP A 909 22.86 31.02 -22.35
C ASP A 909 23.26 30.81 -23.82
N VAL A 910 23.78 31.85 -24.46
CA VAL A 910 24.35 31.78 -25.82
C VAL A 910 25.75 32.37 -25.82
N CYS A 911 26.59 31.87 -26.70
CA CYS A 911 27.96 32.31 -26.86
C CYS A 911 28.11 33.55 -27.79
N VAL A 912 27.00 34.17 -28.23
CA VAL A 912 27.00 35.45 -28.96
C VAL A 912 26.52 36.60 -28.07
N ASN A 913 27.27 37.70 -28.02
CA ASN A 913 26.87 38.92 -27.28
C ASN A 913 25.87 39.79 -28.07
N THR A 914 24.93 39.15 -28.75
CA THR A 914 23.91 39.84 -29.55
C THR A 914 22.54 39.35 -29.08
N PRO A 915 21.68 40.24 -28.56
CA PRO A 915 20.38 39.82 -28.04
C PRO A 915 19.53 39.19 -29.16
N ILE A 916 18.95 38.03 -28.87
CA ILE A 916 17.95 37.40 -29.74
C ILE A 916 16.67 38.24 -29.65
N GLN A 917 15.90 38.33 -30.74
CA GLN A 917 14.65 39.09 -30.75
C GLN A 917 13.70 38.59 -29.65
N GLY A 918 13.33 39.49 -28.73
CA GLY A 918 12.51 39.18 -27.55
C GLY A 918 13.29 38.74 -26.32
N PHE A 919 14.59 39.04 -26.24
CA PHE A 919 15.45 38.77 -25.07
C PHE A 919 16.47 39.91 -24.83
N VAL A 920 16.82 40.17 -23.57
CA VAL A 920 17.70 41.27 -23.12
C VAL A 920 18.67 40.80 -22.02
N MET A 921 19.74 41.55 -21.75
CA MET A 921 20.72 41.18 -20.71
C MET A 921 20.30 41.60 -19.30
N ASP A 922 19.38 42.54 -19.20
CA ASP A 922 18.91 43.07 -17.92
C ASP A 922 17.79 42.16 -17.39
N PHE A 923 18.00 41.56 -16.22
CA PHE A 923 17.09 40.54 -15.65
C PHE A 923 16.11 41.11 -14.63
N THR A 924 16.05 42.43 -14.53
CA THR A 924 15.41 43.12 -13.42
C THR A 924 13.91 43.35 -13.63
N ASP A 925 13.30 42.69 -14.62
CA ASP A 925 11.87 42.76 -14.87
C ASP A 925 11.07 41.88 -13.91
N CYS A 926 10.13 42.49 -13.19
CA CYS A 926 9.20 41.83 -12.29
C CYS A 926 7.88 41.40 -12.96
N ASP A 927 7.52 41.94 -14.14
CA ASP A 927 6.40 41.49 -14.98
C ASP A 927 6.71 41.64 -16.48
N ASP A 928 7.44 40.64 -17.00
CA ASP A 928 7.82 40.42 -18.41
C ASP A 928 6.64 40.24 -19.40
N SER A 929 5.40 40.50 -18.96
CA SER A 929 4.23 40.53 -19.82
C SER A 929 3.62 41.92 -19.98
N ASN A 930 4.13 42.93 -19.26
CA ASN A 930 3.63 44.29 -19.24
C ASN A 930 4.75 45.35 -19.22
N LYS A 931 5.01 45.93 -20.40
CA LYS A 931 6.00 46.99 -20.67
C LYS A 931 5.96 48.28 -19.81
N ASN A 932 4.99 48.40 -18.92
CA ASN A 932 4.86 49.54 -18.00
C ASN A 932 5.29 49.16 -16.57
N ILE A 933 5.71 47.92 -16.34
CA ILE A 933 6.19 47.39 -15.07
C ILE A 933 7.63 46.96 -15.31
N ASN A 934 8.58 47.80 -14.90
CA ASN A 934 10.01 47.56 -15.06
C ASN A 934 10.81 48.50 -14.14
N PRO A 935 12.09 48.21 -13.86
CA PRO A 935 13.01 48.96 -12.99
C PRO A 935 13.09 50.48 -13.11
N ILE A 936 12.66 51.03 -14.25
CA ILE A 936 12.70 52.46 -14.54
C ILE A 936 11.31 53.06 -14.72
N ALA A 937 10.25 52.25 -14.61
CA ALA A 937 8.89 52.71 -14.61
C ALA A 937 8.66 53.61 -13.40
N THR A 938 7.70 54.53 -13.55
CA THR A 938 7.28 55.39 -12.45
C THR A 938 6.07 54.74 -11.80
N GLU A 939 6.15 54.54 -10.49
CA GLU A 939 5.02 54.05 -9.68
C GLU A 939 3.73 54.81 -9.99
N ILE A 940 2.67 54.04 -10.19
CA ILE A 940 1.31 54.52 -10.36
C ILE A 940 0.42 53.70 -9.42
N CYS A 941 -0.44 54.37 -8.64
CA CYS A 941 -1.28 53.68 -7.65
C CYS A 941 -2.27 52.69 -8.28
N ASP A 942 -1.80 51.48 -8.54
CA ASP A 942 -2.53 50.38 -9.14
C ASP A 942 -2.33 49.05 -8.40
N GLY A 943 -1.62 49.06 -7.26
CA GLY A 943 -1.38 47.90 -6.42
C GLY A 943 -0.32 46.95 -6.98
N MET A 944 0.48 47.40 -7.95
CA MET A 944 1.61 46.67 -8.51
C MET A 944 2.90 47.44 -8.20
N ASP A 945 3.98 46.71 -7.92
CA ASP A 945 5.34 47.27 -7.88
C ASP A 945 5.72 47.55 -9.33
N ASN A 946 5.45 48.77 -9.82
CA ASN A 946 5.68 49.08 -11.23
C ASN A 946 7.18 49.24 -11.52
N ASN A 947 7.97 49.70 -10.55
CA ASN A 947 9.37 50.02 -10.69
C ASN A 947 10.30 48.88 -10.26
N CYS A 948 9.76 47.72 -9.94
CA CYS A 948 10.47 46.50 -9.53
C CYS A 948 11.50 46.70 -8.41
N ASP A 949 11.29 47.67 -7.51
CA ASP A 949 12.20 47.94 -6.38
C ASP A 949 11.89 47.13 -5.12
N GLY A 950 10.80 46.35 -5.15
CA GLY A 950 10.34 45.47 -4.07
C GLY A 950 9.34 46.14 -3.12
N GLU A 951 8.98 47.40 -3.35
CA GLU A 951 7.92 48.12 -2.63
C GLU A 951 6.75 48.38 -3.60
N VAL A 952 5.51 48.32 -3.11
CA VAL A 952 4.31 48.57 -3.92
C VAL A 952 3.77 49.95 -3.57
N ASP A 953 3.62 50.84 -4.56
CA ASP A 953 2.99 52.16 -4.43
C ASP A 953 3.62 53.09 -3.36
N GLU A 954 4.93 53.05 -3.18
CA GLU A 954 5.70 53.62 -2.06
C GLU A 954 5.78 55.16 -2.04
N THR A 955 5.26 55.82 -3.08
CA THR A 955 5.18 57.29 -3.17
C THR A 955 3.78 57.87 -2.94
N PHE A 956 2.78 57.05 -2.61
CA PHE A 956 1.38 57.46 -2.42
C PHE A 956 0.91 57.46 -0.95
N LEU A 957 -0.01 58.36 -0.61
CA LEU A 957 -0.70 58.37 0.69
C LEU A 957 -1.84 57.35 0.69
N HIS A 958 -1.77 56.33 1.54
CA HIS A 958 -2.80 55.29 1.63
C HIS A 958 -3.95 55.69 2.60
N TYR A 959 -5.20 55.44 2.18
CA TYR A 959 -6.44 55.59 2.95
C TYR A 959 -7.05 54.21 3.20
N ARG A 960 -7.36 53.89 4.46
CA ARG A 960 -7.93 52.61 4.86
C ARG A 960 -9.46 52.63 4.80
N TYR A 961 -10.06 51.65 4.13
CA TYR A 961 -11.50 51.36 4.16
C TYR A 961 -11.73 49.90 4.52
N TYR A 962 -12.84 49.61 5.20
CA TYR A 962 -13.22 48.31 5.75
C TYR A 962 -14.35 47.74 4.92
N GLN A 963 -14.30 46.46 4.61
CA GLN A 963 -15.29 45.81 3.76
C GLN A 963 -16.66 45.85 4.45
N ASP A 964 -17.70 46.23 3.71
CA ASP A 964 -19.10 46.29 4.16
C ASP A 964 -19.89 45.30 3.26
N VAL A 965 -19.85 44.02 3.64
CA VAL A 965 -20.36 42.91 2.82
C VAL A 965 -21.88 42.87 2.82
N ASP A 966 -22.50 43.17 3.96
CA ASP A 966 -23.96 43.12 4.13
C ASP A 966 -24.69 44.45 3.85
N LYS A 967 -23.93 45.54 3.69
CA LYS A 967 -24.37 46.90 3.29
C LYS A 967 -25.13 47.66 4.36
N ASP A 968 -24.85 47.41 5.63
CA ASP A 968 -25.46 48.15 6.73
C ASP A 968 -24.74 49.47 7.06
N GLY A 969 -23.56 49.69 6.49
CA GLY A 969 -22.77 50.92 6.61
C GLY A 969 -21.63 50.85 7.63
N TYR A 970 -21.45 49.71 8.29
CA TYR A 970 -20.29 49.36 9.10
C TYR A 970 -19.45 48.32 8.35
N GLY A 971 -18.17 48.22 8.67
CA GLY A 971 -17.28 47.30 7.98
C GLY A 971 -16.30 46.59 8.90
N ASP A 972 -15.76 45.50 8.39
CA ASP A 972 -14.95 44.57 9.17
C ASP A 972 -13.52 45.09 9.43
N VAL A 973 -13.12 45.18 10.70
CA VAL A 973 -11.78 45.59 11.14
C VAL A 973 -10.64 44.71 10.61
N ILE A 974 -10.90 43.43 10.33
CA ILE A 974 -9.89 42.49 9.81
C ILE A 974 -9.84 42.45 8.28
N HIS A 975 -10.91 42.82 7.58
CA HIS A 975 -10.95 42.90 6.11
C HIS A 975 -10.97 44.36 5.66
N PHE A 976 -9.78 44.93 5.53
CA PHE A 976 -9.60 46.30 5.04
C PHE A 976 -8.79 46.34 3.74
N VAL A 977 -9.02 47.40 2.98
CA VAL A 977 -8.21 47.79 1.83
C VAL A 977 -7.56 49.13 2.13
N ASP A 978 -6.25 49.19 1.95
CA ASP A 978 -5.50 50.43 1.90
C ASP A 978 -5.44 50.86 0.43
N VAL A 979 -6.00 52.02 0.10
CA VAL A 979 -6.01 52.55 -1.28
C VAL A 979 -5.55 53.98 -1.32
N CYS A 980 -4.87 54.38 -2.39
CA CYS A 980 -4.33 55.75 -2.47
C CYS A 980 -5.37 56.83 -2.82
N ASN A 981 -6.65 56.47 -2.91
CA ASN A 981 -7.74 57.40 -3.21
C ASN A 981 -8.54 57.75 -1.94
N SER A 982 -8.75 59.05 -1.72
CA SER A 982 -9.56 59.59 -0.62
C SER A 982 -11.08 59.33 -0.71
N SER A 983 -11.54 58.51 -1.66
CA SER A 983 -12.95 58.11 -1.80
C SER A 983 -13.14 56.63 -1.50
N PRO A 984 -14.14 56.23 -0.69
CA PRO A 984 -14.42 54.83 -0.39
C PRO A 984 -14.80 54.05 -1.65
N ILE A 985 -14.28 52.83 -1.74
CA ILE A 985 -14.56 51.89 -2.83
C ILE A 985 -15.98 51.35 -2.64
N THR A 986 -16.66 51.02 -3.73
CA THR A 986 -18.01 50.42 -3.64
C THR A 986 -17.96 49.10 -2.88
N GLY A 987 -18.71 48.99 -1.77
CA GLY A 987 -18.68 47.82 -0.88
C GLY A 987 -17.66 47.92 0.27
N TYR A 988 -17.07 49.10 0.48
CA TYR A 988 -16.19 49.39 1.62
C TYR A 988 -16.59 50.72 2.28
N VAL A 989 -16.51 50.77 3.60
CA VAL A 989 -16.85 51.93 4.43
C VAL A 989 -15.66 52.36 5.28
N ASN A 990 -15.75 53.52 5.90
CA ASN A 990 -14.71 54.10 6.73
C ASN A 990 -14.90 53.83 8.23
N ASP A 991 -16.01 53.19 8.60
CA ASP A 991 -16.32 52.82 9.99
C ASP A 991 -16.06 51.32 10.18
N SER A 992 -15.08 50.98 11.03
CA SER A 992 -14.59 49.61 11.22
C SER A 992 -15.24 48.89 12.40
N THR A 993 -16.42 49.34 12.83
CA THR A 993 -17.01 48.95 14.11
C THR A 993 -18.02 47.80 14.00
N ASP A 994 -18.09 47.16 12.83
CA ASP A 994 -18.94 46.00 12.62
C ASP A 994 -18.41 44.78 13.39
N CYS A 995 -19.27 44.16 14.21
CA CYS A 995 -18.93 42.93 14.91
C CYS A 995 -19.34 41.66 14.14
N ASN A 996 -20.13 41.78 13.06
CA ASN A 996 -20.44 40.71 12.12
C ASN A 996 -20.89 41.23 10.73
N ASP A 997 -19.90 41.56 9.89
CA ASP A 997 -20.02 42.09 8.52
C ASP A 997 -20.75 41.16 7.51
N LEU A 998 -21.20 39.98 7.93
CA LEU A 998 -22.02 39.07 7.12
C LEU A 998 -23.52 39.13 7.47
N ASN A 999 -23.91 39.92 8.48
CA ASN A 999 -25.26 39.97 8.98
C ASN A 999 -25.74 41.42 9.25
N PRO A 1000 -26.63 41.97 8.40
CA PRO A 1000 -27.02 43.40 8.40
C PRO A 1000 -27.92 43.81 9.59
N PHE A 1001 -28.02 42.93 10.59
CA PHE A 1001 -28.74 43.12 11.84
C PHE A 1001 -27.81 43.15 13.05
N ILE A 1002 -26.50 42.99 12.85
CA ILE A 1002 -25.50 42.90 13.90
C ILE A 1002 -24.47 44.01 13.70
N PHE A 1003 -24.74 45.18 14.27
CA PHE A 1003 -23.91 46.37 14.15
C PHE A 1003 -24.10 47.29 15.35
N PRO A 1004 -23.18 48.23 15.61
CA PRO A 1004 -23.27 49.12 16.77
C PRO A 1004 -24.62 49.84 16.89
N ASN A 1005 -25.33 49.63 18.01
CA ASN A 1005 -26.68 50.15 18.32
C ASN A 1005 -27.86 49.50 17.55
N ALA A 1006 -27.71 48.27 17.04
CA ALA A 1006 -28.87 47.49 16.59
C ALA A 1006 -29.82 47.14 17.75
N SER A 1007 -30.92 46.43 17.48
CA SER A 1007 -31.85 45.98 18.53
C SER A 1007 -31.63 44.51 18.83
N GLU A 1008 -31.43 44.18 20.10
CA GLU A 1008 -31.27 42.81 20.58
C GLU A 1008 -32.46 41.91 20.21
N LEU A 1009 -32.14 40.73 19.69
CA LEU A 1009 -33.08 39.65 19.39
C LEU A 1009 -32.71 38.46 20.27
N CYS A 1010 -33.65 37.59 20.66
CA CYS A 1010 -33.33 36.38 21.43
C CYS A 1010 -32.77 35.29 20.50
N ASP A 1011 -31.57 35.51 19.97
CA ASP A 1011 -30.92 34.62 19.01
C ASP A 1011 -29.52 34.19 19.44
N GLY A 1012 -29.06 34.64 20.61
CA GLY A 1012 -27.77 34.27 21.17
C GLY A 1012 -26.60 35.00 20.54
N PHE A 1013 -26.87 36.06 19.78
CA PHE A 1013 -25.89 36.98 19.23
C PHE A 1013 -25.96 38.33 19.96
N ASP A 1014 -24.82 39.01 20.02
CA ASP A 1014 -24.71 40.39 20.50
C ASP A 1014 -25.00 41.27 19.28
N ASN A 1015 -26.26 41.67 19.13
CA ASN A 1015 -26.72 42.31 17.90
C ASN A 1015 -26.30 43.77 17.85
N ASP A 1016 -26.18 44.43 19.00
CA ASP A 1016 -25.80 45.83 19.08
C ASP A 1016 -24.29 46.09 19.31
N CYS A 1017 -23.49 45.03 19.31
CA CYS A 1017 -22.04 45.01 19.47
C CYS A 1017 -21.56 45.67 20.78
N ASP A 1018 -22.37 45.68 21.83
CA ASP A 1018 -22.03 46.30 23.12
C ASP A 1018 -21.28 45.35 24.08
N GLY A 1019 -21.12 44.09 23.68
CA GLY A 1019 -20.46 43.03 24.44
C GLY A 1019 -21.40 42.23 25.35
N LEU A 1020 -22.72 42.48 25.27
CA LEU A 1020 -23.75 41.73 25.96
C LEU A 1020 -24.60 40.98 24.91
N ILE A 1021 -25.00 39.76 25.25
CA ILE A 1021 -25.82 38.93 24.37
C ILE A 1021 -27.22 38.87 24.97
N ASP A 1022 -28.24 39.16 24.15
CA ASP A 1022 -29.66 39.03 24.46
C ASP A 1022 -30.09 39.85 25.71
N GLU A 1023 -29.46 41.00 25.99
CA GLU A 1023 -29.83 41.82 27.15
C GLU A 1023 -31.17 42.54 26.96
N SER A 1024 -31.76 42.99 28.06
CA SER A 1024 -33.10 43.62 28.07
C SER A 1024 -34.29 42.73 27.63
N LEU A 1025 -34.07 41.44 27.36
CA LEU A 1025 -35.12 40.44 27.05
C LEU A 1025 -35.67 39.73 28.30
N LYS A 1026 -36.94 39.30 28.26
CA LYS A 1026 -37.64 38.64 29.38
C LYS A 1026 -37.14 37.19 29.53
N LYS A 1027 -36.55 36.86 30.69
CA LYS A 1027 -36.03 35.51 30.99
C LYS A 1027 -37.09 34.59 31.64
N ILE A 1028 -37.15 33.34 31.18
CA ILE A 1028 -37.94 32.19 31.64
C ILE A 1028 -36.96 31.15 32.22
N ARG A 1029 -37.31 30.55 33.36
CA ARG A 1029 -36.47 29.58 34.07
C ARG A 1029 -36.88 28.15 33.76
N TYR A 1030 -35.94 27.32 33.31
CA TYR A 1030 -36.10 25.89 33.10
C TYR A 1030 -35.13 25.10 34.00
N TYR A 1031 -35.57 23.97 34.54
CA TYR A 1031 -34.85 23.09 35.45
C TYR A 1031 -34.43 21.81 34.71
N LEU A 1032 -33.19 21.38 34.90
CA LEU A 1032 -32.61 20.23 34.21
C LEU A 1032 -33.38 18.95 34.58
N ASP A 1033 -33.76 18.18 33.57
CA ASP A 1033 -34.42 16.87 33.66
C ASP A 1033 -33.46 15.83 33.07
N LYS A 1034 -32.52 15.39 33.90
CA LYS A 1034 -31.33 14.66 33.46
C LYS A 1034 -31.59 13.19 33.16
N ASP A 1035 -32.58 12.60 33.80
CA ASP A 1035 -33.03 11.24 33.54
C ASP A 1035 -34.28 11.15 32.63
N ARG A 1036 -34.87 12.31 32.30
CA ARG A 1036 -35.89 12.52 31.27
C ARG A 1036 -37.27 11.99 31.64
N ASP A 1037 -37.66 12.14 32.90
CA ASP A 1037 -38.98 11.71 33.38
C ASP A 1037 -40.04 12.83 33.39
N GLY A 1038 -39.64 14.06 33.07
CA GLY A 1038 -40.50 15.23 32.99
C GLY A 1038 -40.50 16.12 34.24
N PHE A 1039 -39.68 15.82 35.25
CA PHE A 1039 -39.50 16.65 36.45
C PHE A 1039 -38.07 17.16 36.54
N GLY A 1040 -37.93 18.42 36.98
CA GLY A 1040 -36.66 19.12 36.94
C GLY A 1040 -36.03 19.30 38.32
N SER A 1041 -34.70 19.25 38.39
CA SER A 1041 -33.96 19.43 39.64
C SER A 1041 -33.90 20.88 40.09
N LYS A 1042 -34.35 21.14 41.32
CA LYS A 1042 -34.35 22.48 41.94
C LYS A 1042 -32.99 23.20 41.95
N ASN A 1043 -31.88 22.45 41.94
CA ASN A 1043 -30.53 23.01 42.05
C ASN A 1043 -29.83 23.20 40.70
N ASN A 1044 -30.41 22.71 39.60
CA ASN A 1044 -29.85 22.80 38.27
C ASN A 1044 -30.88 23.46 37.35
N PHE A 1045 -30.78 24.79 37.19
CA PHE A 1045 -31.67 25.55 36.32
C PHE A 1045 -30.91 26.50 35.42
N ILE A 1046 -31.56 26.89 34.32
CA ILE A 1046 -31.09 27.90 33.39
C ILE A 1046 -32.19 28.94 33.18
N ASP A 1047 -31.79 30.21 33.07
CA ASP A 1047 -32.66 31.31 32.71
C ASP A 1047 -32.41 31.66 31.23
N THR A 1048 -33.42 31.57 30.37
CA THR A 1048 -33.33 31.86 28.92
C THR A 1048 -34.47 32.77 28.45
N CYS A 1049 -34.36 33.39 27.28
CA CYS A 1049 -35.47 34.11 26.65
C CYS A 1049 -36.25 33.29 25.59
N PHE A 1050 -35.86 32.02 25.33
CA PHE A 1050 -36.57 31.12 24.41
C PHE A 1050 -37.91 30.64 25.00
N GLU A 1051 -39.04 30.92 24.34
CA GLU A 1051 -40.39 30.52 24.79
C GLU A 1051 -40.76 29.05 24.44
N ASP A 1052 -40.02 28.39 23.54
CA ASP A 1052 -40.37 27.07 22.99
C ASP A 1052 -39.81 25.87 23.78
N GLY A 1053 -39.30 26.09 25.00
CA GLY A 1053 -38.73 25.05 25.86
C GLY A 1053 -37.31 24.64 25.46
N ILE A 1054 -36.55 24.10 26.42
CA ILE A 1054 -35.15 23.69 26.22
C ILE A 1054 -35.06 22.18 26.34
N TYR A 1055 -34.50 21.52 25.33
CA TYR A 1055 -34.39 20.06 25.31
C TYR A 1055 -33.58 19.54 26.51
N GLY A 1056 -34.18 18.65 27.30
CA GLY A 1056 -33.59 18.12 28.55
C GLY A 1056 -33.84 19.00 29.77
N TYR A 1057 -34.70 20.01 29.68
CA TYR A 1057 -35.13 20.84 30.81
C TYR A 1057 -36.66 21.01 30.83
N VAL A 1058 -37.22 21.21 32.01
CA VAL A 1058 -38.67 21.37 32.26
C VAL A 1058 -38.95 22.56 33.18
N GLU A 1059 -40.16 23.12 33.15
CA GLU A 1059 -40.48 24.34 33.92
C GLU A 1059 -40.70 24.10 35.43
N ASN A 1060 -40.68 22.86 35.89
CA ASN A 1060 -40.99 22.49 37.27
C ASN A 1060 -39.74 22.02 38.03
N GLU A 1061 -39.66 22.35 39.32
CA GLU A 1061 -38.49 22.11 40.19
C GLU A 1061 -38.67 20.95 41.18
N LEU A 1062 -39.47 19.95 40.80
CA LEU A 1062 -40.09 19.02 41.75
C LEU A 1062 -39.36 17.67 41.89
N ASP A 1063 -38.28 17.44 41.15
CA ASP A 1063 -37.55 16.18 41.19
C ASP A 1063 -36.63 16.09 42.43
N CYS A 1064 -36.73 14.98 43.16
CA CYS A 1064 -35.91 14.68 44.33
C CYS A 1064 -34.70 13.78 44.06
N ASP A 1065 -34.61 13.11 42.90
CA ASP A 1065 -33.42 12.36 42.45
C ASP A 1065 -33.27 12.38 40.92
N ASP A 1066 -32.71 13.48 40.41
CA ASP A 1066 -32.38 13.82 39.00
C ASP A 1066 -31.32 12.91 38.34
N LEU A 1067 -31.21 11.67 38.79
CA LEU A 1067 -30.39 10.61 38.20
C LEU A 1067 -31.17 9.30 38.06
N ASN A 1068 -32.42 9.25 38.53
CA ASN A 1068 -33.24 8.06 38.57
C ASN A 1068 -34.69 8.36 38.18
N PRO A 1069 -35.10 8.01 36.95
CA PRO A 1069 -36.40 8.39 36.36
C PRO A 1069 -37.59 7.62 36.98
N ALA A 1070 -37.34 6.90 38.08
CA ALA A 1070 -38.33 6.21 38.89
C ALA A 1070 -38.55 6.90 40.24
N ILE A 1071 -37.87 8.01 40.52
CA ILE A 1071 -37.97 8.78 41.75
C ILE A 1071 -38.38 10.21 41.40
N HIS A 1072 -39.69 10.47 41.38
CA HIS A 1072 -40.25 11.75 40.99
C HIS A 1072 -41.66 11.92 41.54
N PRO A 1073 -42.21 13.14 41.60
CA PRO A 1073 -43.58 13.39 42.01
C PRO A 1073 -44.59 12.50 41.28
N GLY A 1074 -45.28 11.64 42.03
CA GLY A 1074 -46.29 10.70 41.49
C GLY A 1074 -45.76 9.36 40.98
N ALA A 1075 -44.48 9.03 41.20
CA ALA A 1075 -43.95 7.68 41.02
C ALA A 1075 -44.65 6.67 41.96
N LYS A 1076 -44.46 5.36 41.70
CA LYS A 1076 -45.00 4.31 42.58
C LYS A 1076 -43.93 3.86 43.58
N GLU A 1077 -44.27 3.93 44.86
CA GLU A 1077 -43.46 3.42 45.97
C GLU A 1077 -43.04 1.95 45.78
N LYS A 1078 -41.75 1.70 46.03
CA LYS A 1078 -41.09 0.39 46.07
C LYS A 1078 -40.50 0.21 47.46
N LEU A 1079 -40.45 -1.03 47.97
CA LEU A 1079 -40.04 -1.30 49.35
C LEU A 1079 -38.50 -1.31 49.43
N ASP A 1080 -37.90 -0.17 49.18
CA ASP A 1080 -36.45 0.04 49.07
C ASP A 1080 -35.91 1.13 50.03
N SER A 1081 -36.78 1.65 50.90
CA SER A 1081 -36.46 2.68 51.89
C SER A 1081 -36.05 4.02 51.29
N ILE A 1082 -36.51 4.27 50.07
CA ILE A 1082 -36.39 5.54 49.36
C ILE A 1082 -37.80 6.09 49.15
N ASP A 1083 -37.97 7.39 49.35
CA ASP A 1083 -39.20 8.13 49.00
C ASP A 1083 -39.23 8.27 47.47
N ASN A 1084 -39.88 7.33 46.78
CA ASN A 1084 -39.85 7.29 45.33
C ASN A 1084 -40.77 8.36 44.73
N ASP A 1085 -41.86 8.73 45.41
CA ASP A 1085 -42.82 9.71 44.87
C ASP A 1085 -42.57 11.16 45.34
N CYS A 1086 -41.46 11.39 46.03
CA CYS A 1086 -40.98 12.68 46.52
C CYS A 1086 -41.99 13.42 47.45
N ASN A 1087 -42.89 12.68 48.11
CA ASN A 1087 -43.95 13.28 48.94
C ASN A 1087 -43.53 13.48 50.42
N GLY A 1088 -42.34 13.00 50.80
CA GLY A 1088 -41.77 13.08 52.15
C GLY A 1088 -42.07 11.86 53.03
N LEU A 1089 -42.68 10.81 52.50
CA LEU A 1089 -42.95 9.52 53.15
C LEU A 1089 -42.15 8.43 52.43
N ILE A 1090 -41.78 7.37 53.15
CA ILE A 1090 -40.95 6.29 52.62
C ILE A 1090 -41.77 5.00 52.65
N ASP A 1091 -41.84 4.31 51.51
CA ASP A 1091 -42.39 2.96 51.32
C ASP A 1091 -43.90 2.80 51.64
N GLU A 1092 -44.74 3.82 51.49
CA GLU A 1092 -46.16 3.69 51.78
C GLU A 1092 -46.97 2.96 50.68
N ASN A 1093 -48.10 2.36 51.08
CA ASN A 1093 -49.08 1.71 50.19
C ASN A 1093 -48.58 0.53 49.33
N ILE A 1094 -47.42 -0.06 49.63
CA ILE A 1094 -46.92 -1.24 48.91
C ILE A 1094 -47.63 -2.50 49.37
N VAL A 1095 -48.57 -2.98 48.55
CA VAL A 1095 -49.30 -4.24 48.79
C VAL A 1095 -49.05 -5.23 47.64
N ASN A 1096 -48.53 -6.40 48.03
CA ASN A 1096 -48.50 -7.68 47.30
C ASN A 1096 -47.62 -7.79 46.04
N ASN A 1097 -46.63 -8.67 46.09
CA ASN A 1097 -46.30 -9.50 44.92
C ASN A 1097 -45.82 -10.91 45.32
N GLN A 1098 -46.70 -11.90 45.15
CA GLN A 1098 -46.50 -13.32 45.47
C GLN A 1098 -45.41 -14.02 44.64
N GLU A 1099 -44.99 -13.46 43.49
CA GLU A 1099 -44.01 -14.10 42.61
C GLU A 1099 -42.55 -13.99 43.10
N LEU A 1100 -42.23 -13.01 43.95
CA LEU A 1100 -40.87 -12.85 44.49
C LEU A 1100 -40.52 -13.90 45.57
N TYR A 1101 -41.51 -14.36 46.34
CA TYR A 1101 -41.28 -15.27 47.47
C TYR A 1101 -41.15 -16.76 47.07
N ALA A 1102 -41.74 -17.18 45.95
CA ALA A 1102 -41.75 -18.59 45.55
C ALA A 1102 -40.38 -19.09 45.05
N ASN A 1103 -39.59 -18.20 44.43
CA ASN A 1103 -38.28 -18.54 43.85
C ASN A 1103 -37.12 -18.51 44.86
N THR A 1104 -37.36 -18.02 46.08
CA THR A 1104 -36.33 -17.86 47.12
C THR A 1104 -36.35 -18.94 48.19
N ILE A 1105 -37.40 -19.81 48.25
CA ILE A 1105 -37.55 -20.83 49.31
C ILE A 1105 -37.31 -22.26 48.82
N GLN A 1106 -36.33 -22.94 49.42
CA GLN A 1106 -35.99 -24.34 49.13
C GLN A 1106 -36.26 -25.26 50.34
N VAL A 1107 -36.75 -26.48 50.07
CA VAL A 1107 -37.04 -27.51 51.09
C VAL A 1107 -36.26 -28.79 50.73
N TYR A 1108 -35.32 -29.20 51.57
CA TYR A 1108 -34.39 -30.32 51.30
C TYR A 1108 -33.91 -31.03 52.59
N PRO A 1109 -33.46 -32.29 52.53
CA PRO A 1109 -33.49 -33.19 51.37
C PRO A 1109 -34.92 -33.68 51.10
N ASN A 1110 -35.29 -33.99 49.86
CA ASN A 1110 -36.57 -34.61 49.55
C ASN A 1110 -36.37 -35.65 48.45
N PRO A 1111 -36.44 -36.97 48.74
CA PRO A 1111 -36.98 -37.58 49.98
C PRO A 1111 -36.12 -37.35 51.24
N PHE A 1112 -36.75 -37.44 52.42
CA PHE A 1112 -36.11 -37.27 53.73
C PHE A 1112 -36.35 -38.46 54.66
N GLN A 1113 -35.48 -38.66 55.66
CA GLN A 1113 -35.64 -39.68 56.69
C GLN A 1113 -36.26 -39.08 57.97
N ASN A 1114 -35.46 -38.43 58.81
CA ASN A 1114 -35.93 -37.93 60.11
C ASN A 1114 -36.13 -36.42 60.17
N SER A 1115 -35.54 -35.64 59.26
CA SER A 1115 -35.64 -34.18 59.29
C SER A 1115 -35.63 -33.55 57.90
N LEU A 1116 -36.22 -32.36 57.82
CA LEU A 1116 -36.24 -31.51 56.63
C LEU A 1116 -35.64 -30.14 56.95
N SER A 1117 -35.07 -29.49 55.94
CA SER A 1117 -34.48 -28.16 56.05
C SER A 1117 -35.20 -27.19 55.12
N ILE A 1118 -35.57 -26.02 55.64
CA ILE A 1118 -36.16 -24.92 54.86
C ILE A 1118 -35.13 -23.79 54.81
N TYR A 1119 -34.77 -23.38 53.59
CA TYR A 1119 -33.82 -22.31 53.33
C TYR A 1119 -34.49 -21.18 52.55
N SER A 1120 -34.13 -19.93 52.89
CA SER A 1120 -34.51 -18.73 52.15
C SER A 1120 -33.35 -17.73 52.08
N THR A 1121 -33.26 -17.01 50.97
CA THR A 1121 -32.30 -15.91 50.72
C THR A 1121 -32.83 -14.54 51.20
N LEU A 1122 -33.98 -14.52 51.87
CA LEU A 1122 -34.60 -13.31 52.45
C LEU A 1122 -34.86 -13.52 53.95
N ILE A 1123 -35.08 -12.43 54.68
CA ILE A 1123 -35.54 -12.48 56.07
C ILE A 1123 -37.07 -12.51 56.08
N LEU A 1124 -37.66 -13.64 56.50
CA LEU A 1124 -39.10 -13.89 56.46
C LEU A 1124 -39.57 -14.56 57.76
N ASN A 1125 -40.70 -14.08 58.29
CA ASN A 1125 -41.47 -14.80 59.31
C ASN A 1125 -42.48 -15.70 58.58
N ILE A 1126 -42.31 -17.02 58.69
CA ILE A 1126 -43.18 -17.99 58.01
C ILE A 1126 -43.76 -19.00 58.98
N VAL A 1127 -44.90 -19.55 58.62
CA VAL A 1127 -45.55 -20.67 59.30
C VAL A 1127 -45.56 -21.85 58.34
N TYR A 1128 -45.07 -23.01 58.77
CA TYR A 1128 -45.23 -24.23 57.98
C TYR A 1128 -46.34 -25.11 58.55
N LYS A 1129 -47.07 -25.80 57.66
CA LYS A 1129 -48.10 -26.79 57.97
C LYS A 1129 -47.91 -28.01 57.07
N ILE A 1130 -47.85 -29.20 57.63
CA ILE A 1130 -47.69 -30.47 56.92
C ILE A 1130 -48.97 -31.27 57.02
N TYR A 1131 -49.48 -31.72 55.88
CA TYR A 1131 -50.69 -32.52 55.76
C TYR A 1131 -50.37 -33.92 55.23
N ASP A 1132 -51.07 -34.93 55.75
CA ASP A 1132 -51.08 -36.27 55.16
C ASP A 1132 -51.88 -36.31 53.85
N ILE A 1133 -51.81 -37.44 53.12
CA ILE A 1133 -52.54 -37.59 51.84
C ILE A 1133 -54.06 -37.52 51.97
N ASN A 1134 -54.60 -37.65 53.18
CA ASN A 1134 -56.03 -37.56 53.46
C ASN A 1134 -56.44 -36.13 53.85
N GLY A 1135 -55.48 -35.19 53.88
CA GLY A 1135 -55.70 -33.78 54.20
C GLY A 1135 -55.69 -33.46 55.70
N ASN A 1136 -55.27 -34.39 56.57
CA ASN A 1136 -55.16 -34.10 58.00
C ASN A 1136 -53.85 -33.39 58.31
N LEU A 1137 -53.91 -32.34 59.14
CA LEU A 1137 -52.72 -31.63 59.61
C LEU A 1137 -51.94 -32.52 60.60
N VAL A 1138 -50.68 -32.83 60.28
CA VAL A 1138 -49.83 -33.72 61.07
C VAL A 1138 -48.65 -33.01 61.75
N SER A 1139 -48.25 -31.82 61.27
CA SER A 1139 -47.21 -31.01 61.92
C SER A 1139 -47.31 -29.55 61.50
N HIS A 1140 -47.04 -28.60 62.41
CA HIS A 1140 -46.94 -27.18 62.07
C HIS A 1140 -46.08 -26.43 63.08
N ASP A 1141 -45.44 -25.34 62.68
CA ASP A 1141 -44.74 -24.43 63.59
C ASP A 1141 -44.47 -23.05 62.96
N TYR A 1142 -44.12 -22.08 63.81
CA TYR A 1142 -43.67 -20.74 63.41
C TYR A 1142 -42.15 -20.70 63.29
N LEU A 1143 -41.65 -20.19 62.17
CA LEU A 1143 -40.22 -20.09 61.87
C LEU A 1143 -39.88 -18.66 61.46
N VAL A 1144 -38.81 -18.13 62.06
CA VAL A 1144 -38.15 -16.92 61.58
C VAL A 1144 -36.94 -17.34 60.77
N LEU A 1145 -36.96 -17.08 59.47
CA LEU A 1145 -35.85 -17.33 58.55
C LEU A 1145 -35.12 -16.01 58.30
N GLY A 1146 -33.79 -16.00 58.39
CA GLY A 1146 -32.99 -14.81 58.07
C GLY A 1146 -31.69 -15.20 57.37
N ASN A 1147 -31.71 -15.22 56.03
CA ASN A 1147 -30.64 -15.73 55.15
C ASN A 1147 -29.96 -17.03 55.64
N LYS A 1148 -30.71 -17.90 56.35
CA LYS A 1148 -30.20 -19.08 57.06
C LYS A 1148 -31.18 -20.24 56.93
N THR A 1149 -30.66 -21.45 56.88
CA THR A 1149 -31.43 -22.71 56.86
C THR A 1149 -31.98 -23.04 58.25
N LYS A 1150 -33.25 -23.46 58.34
CA LYS A 1150 -33.84 -24.05 59.54
C LYS A 1150 -34.24 -25.51 59.34
N ASN A 1151 -33.83 -26.34 60.29
CA ASN A 1151 -34.11 -27.77 60.30
C ASN A 1151 -35.31 -28.09 61.18
N ILE A 1152 -36.20 -28.91 60.66
CA ILE A 1152 -37.43 -29.39 61.29
C ILE A 1152 -37.27 -30.89 61.53
N ASN A 1153 -37.45 -31.33 62.78
CA ASN A 1153 -37.44 -32.76 63.13
C ASN A 1153 -38.84 -33.36 62.94
N LEU A 1154 -38.94 -34.38 62.09
CA LEU A 1154 -40.15 -35.08 61.70
C LEU A 1154 -40.02 -36.60 61.88
N GLU A 1155 -39.18 -37.03 62.83
CA GLU A 1155 -38.95 -38.46 63.14
C GLU A 1155 -40.25 -39.19 63.50
N HIS A 1156 -41.21 -38.49 64.12
CA HIS A 1156 -42.50 -39.02 64.55
C HIS A 1156 -43.48 -39.33 63.39
N LEU A 1157 -43.24 -38.86 62.16
CA LEU A 1157 -44.10 -39.18 61.00
C LEU A 1157 -43.83 -40.61 60.49
N ASN A 1158 -44.83 -41.29 59.95
CA ASN A 1158 -44.61 -42.58 59.28
C ASN A 1158 -44.06 -42.39 57.86
N SER A 1159 -43.41 -43.40 57.28
CA SER A 1159 -42.96 -43.34 55.88
C SER A 1159 -44.15 -43.23 54.92
N GLY A 1160 -44.05 -42.30 53.97
CA GLY A 1160 -45.18 -41.91 53.13
C GLY A 1160 -45.00 -40.55 52.47
N VAL A 1161 -46.01 -40.13 51.70
CA VAL A 1161 -46.03 -38.84 50.99
C VAL A 1161 -46.83 -37.83 51.81
N TYR A 1162 -46.32 -36.62 51.94
CA TYR A 1162 -46.96 -35.51 52.66
C TYR A 1162 -46.90 -34.22 51.83
N MET A 1163 -47.71 -33.24 52.20
CA MET A 1163 -47.70 -31.91 51.58
C MET A 1163 -47.35 -30.86 52.63
N ILE A 1164 -46.28 -30.09 52.38
CA ILE A 1164 -45.90 -28.96 53.23
C ILE A 1164 -46.37 -27.66 52.58
N MET A 1165 -47.07 -26.84 53.36
CA MET A 1165 -47.52 -25.50 53.00
C MET A 1165 -46.81 -24.48 53.88
N LEU A 1166 -46.29 -23.43 53.27
CA LEU A 1166 -45.57 -22.32 53.90
C LEU A 1166 -46.39 -21.05 53.68
N SER A 1167 -46.75 -20.37 54.76
CA SER A 1167 -47.50 -19.10 54.72
C SER A 1167 -46.77 -18.03 55.52
N ASP A 1168 -47.10 -16.76 55.30
CA ASP A 1168 -46.61 -15.67 56.14
C ASP A 1168 -47.35 -15.61 57.50
N GLU A 1169 -47.00 -14.62 58.32
CA GLU A 1169 -47.62 -14.36 59.62
C GLU A 1169 -49.12 -13.98 59.54
N ASN A 1170 -49.61 -13.61 58.35
CA ASN A 1170 -51.03 -13.32 58.08
C ASN A 1170 -51.78 -14.54 57.49
N ASN A 1171 -51.18 -15.74 57.52
CA ASN A 1171 -51.68 -16.99 56.93
C ASN A 1171 -51.86 -16.94 55.40
N GLN A 1172 -51.23 -16.00 54.70
CA GLN A 1172 -51.25 -15.97 53.24
C GLN A 1172 -50.25 -16.98 52.68
N LEU A 1173 -50.69 -17.85 51.76
CA LEU A 1173 -49.86 -18.92 51.22
C LEU A 1173 -48.69 -18.35 50.39
N ILE A 1174 -47.47 -18.70 50.79
CA ILE A 1174 -46.22 -18.35 50.12
C ILE A 1174 -45.78 -19.47 49.16
N SER A 1175 -45.78 -20.73 49.62
CA SER A 1175 -45.33 -21.87 48.83
C SER A 1175 -45.95 -23.17 49.31
N GLN A 1176 -46.14 -24.14 48.41
CA GLN A 1176 -46.57 -25.50 48.76
C GLN A 1176 -45.75 -26.54 47.98
N LYS A 1177 -45.25 -27.57 48.67
CA LYS A 1177 -44.39 -28.61 48.07
C LYS A 1177 -44.78 -30.00 48.57
N ARG A 1178 -44.64 -30.99 47.68
CA ARG A 1178 -44.79 -32.41 48.02
C ARG A 1178 -43.48 -32.92 48.63
N ILE A 1179 -43.53 -33.52 49.81
CA ILE A 1179 -42.37 -34.12 50.50
C ILE A 1179 -42.60 -35.62 50.71
N VAL A 1180 -41.53 -36.41 50.68
CA VAL A 1180 -41.60 -37.87 50.81
C VAL A 1180 -40.71 -38.34 51.96
N LYS A 1181 -41.32 -38.98 52.98
CA LYS A 1181 -40.59 -39.63 54.06
C LYS A 1181 -40.27 -41.07 53.69
N ILE A 1182 -38.99 -41.42 53.75
CA ILE A 1182 -38.46 -42.78 53.56
C ILE A 1182 -37.92 -43.30 54.91
N ASN A 1183 -37.87 -44.63 55.06
CA ASN A 1183 -37.37 -45.28 56.29
C ASN A 1183 -35.89 -44.99 56.56
#